data_AF-A0AAV3VY71-F1
#
_entry.id   AF-A0AAV3VY71-F1
#
_cell.length_a   1.000
_cell.length_b   1.000
_cell.length_c   1.000
_cell.angle_alpha   90.00
_cell.angle_beta   90.00
_cell.angle_gamma   90.00
#
_symmetry.space_group_name_H-M   'P 1'
#
loop_
_entity.id
_entity.type
_entity.pdbx_description
1 polymer ?
#
loop_
_entity_poly.entity_id
_entity_poly.type
_entity_poly.pdbx_seq_one_letter_code
_entity_poly.pdbx_strand_id
1 'polypeptide(L)'
;MKELPDFNINIYQAINYIFESDLAVVAFKNPPFINFVNIVRRTIETIDRLSENCNMPEFTNHGLRHICSLVKRTSEWAITDGWIENINCKEAGYLLMALIVHDLGMLSQETSDLSSDVALEYKRGIGDLATWVRKTHVLRLSKLLHRIFYEFENEDIEVKNHIEAIAQMAASHNYWPWDKEYDIDEKLTKFIGIENDRIYGLNAVIAVVDLLDEDSNRCDSEVLIKHKRGNKINIAHWYRHALTAKVNPIKNHKVKISLRAIDGMDESFEDVFKVIRNQFRIVLVYKKYLSIINAQIDELEFEPTNEMPKIDKEVKELDVWNEKVELKYSMKELLMLTFIPETRGERCDSKLYNELVKLNLEQVKPLEETGLTDNNQLLFDDEKLLYKISYMKLENYDEIFSYYKEQVEHSFLLGEVGKVKNICCMILEYLECSNIDRTYWVFVYLIYLLDSEQDYRLISEKINFSGRYGVLLQLVIALLNNDEKECQICWNKLLTINLMKFNKDSETRLLFSILIEYSYQFFYKTTDKYIQELMNKIKENEFLYSYLVKVQTRLSIQFRLITGEDINVDILDKFNIEKEERILCEIWKNFFVSDAEKLDASLRKVSKLITPESKYYKSYMGLFIATEHIRDLSIKESSIKKEDIYTKHYRFIRLEMENQYNVLEQRREKNIEKFLNDELYDHKQIERLIVSGQMEAMRNWDILNFISFRSLYARYYEKLGEKCYDSGKNSSYICRAIICWIQSLKTYDEKKDKKKLIGIIEVNEKNNIEELYRLIFHNIAMVYWDNASTWLKALGDLMPKELVDDWVRWIYKYNSIIRSHMSIIRLADLDFIKTIIEEYKFNDEQMNILEPILVGICKKDYYWSIELELCKSIMMTLSIEKCKEIIEQLTIATEERPGYSSIYINTMLKLAHERFEISEYIKEMMQKRYNLTENEKYLEYQKLIGVKCIENLEMPDIFKINTEVKHILEEYEVELSKGHHNVSNIKNIAEIVSNKNLSICDEKSICCLLEEIKRFTHNNASRLYQLDYNIIFSILVSISNGGSDETRKAILSIGFEIYGEFLTNEKFFSNQKKSLKRSIIDQRDMKEIGFLYMFSSLIDYSDNKQLNNTMEWCIDIAEHIKEDSMHFYVYIFSYSYIFRNDYLKNISYRGLELLAIIIKFKSETKKDYLYYVLLGIQEFIHNIKHSEKNSFDKIKENKTYVKWLKRILNFGSKSIYYENRKKVFKIIEEINDNKLFEKVCEILKEDARMSIAKYFE
;
A
#
# COMPACT_ATOMS: atom_id res chain seq x y z
N MET A 1 -10.90 65.01 -2.27
CA MET A 1 -11.10 63.86 -1.36
C MET A 1 -10.45 64.13 -0.01
N LYS A 2 -10.91 63.45 1.06
CA LYS A 2 -10.24 63.45 2.39
C LYS A 2 -8.82 62.83 2.26
N GLU A 3 -7.93 63.11 3.21
CA GLU A 3 -6.63 62.43 3.34
C GLU A 3 -6.80 60.90 3.28
N LEU A 4 -5.76 60.17 2.85
CA LEU A 4 -5.82 58.71 2.84
C LEU A 4 -6.18 58.24 4.26
N PRO A 5 -7.20 57.37 4.42
CA PRO A 5 -7.53 56.82 5.72
C PRO A 5 -6.33 56.07 6.33
N ASP A 6 -6.25 56.09 7.66
CA ASP A 6 -5.24 55.39 8.46
C ASP A 6 -5.19 53.89 8.10
N PHE A 7 -4.06 53.23 8.39
CA PHE A 7 -3.81 51.81 8.11
C PHE A 7 -4.91 50.88 8.63
N ASN A 8 -5.61 51.27 9.70
CA ASN A 8 -6.74 50.56 10.29
C ASN A 8 -8.11 50.97 9.71
N ILE A 9 -8.20 51.13 8.39
CA ILE A 9 -9.48 51.46 7.73
C ILE A 9 -10.47 50.30 7.88
N ASN A 10 -11.66 50.57 8.41
CA ASN A 10 -12.72 49.56 8.45
C ASN A 10 -13.54 49.54 7.15
N ILE A 11 -14.29 48.46 6.94
CA ILE A 11 -15.12 48.26 5.75
C ILE A 11 -16.08 49.43 5.44
N TYR A 12 -16.70 50.04 6.45
CA TYR A 12 -17.62 51.17 6.24
C TYR A 12 -16.90 52.42 5.75
N GLN A 13 -15.71 52.69 6.30
CA GLN A 13 -14.86 53.78 5.84
C GLN A 13 -14.38 53.53 4.41
N ALA A 14 -13.98 52.32 4.06
CA ALA A 14 -13.56 51.95 2.70
C ALA A 14 -14.70 52.11 1.68
N ILE A 15 -15.90 51.60 2.00
CA ILE A 15 -17.09 51.73 1.15
C ILE A 15 -17.41 53.21 0.93
N ASN A 16 -17.52 54.00 2.00
CA ASN A 16 -17.84 55.43 1.87
C ASN A 16 -16.76 56.16 1.07
N TYR A 17 -15.48 55.85 1.33
CA TYR A 17 -14.36 56.49 0.63
C TYR A 17 -14.37 56.22 -0.87
N ILE A 18 -14.59 54.96 -1.27
CA ILE A 18 -14.69 54.58 -2.69
C ILE A 18 -15.95 55.17 -3.32
N PHE A 19 -17.10 55.13 -2.63
CA PHE A 19 -18.38 55.61 -3.17
C PHE A 19 -18.43 57.13 -3.31
N GLU A 20 -17.71 57.87 -2.46
CA GLU A 20 -17.55 59.32 -2.54
C GLU A 20 -16.47 59.78 -3.54
N SER A 21 -15.76 58.85 -4.19
CA SER A 21 -14.73 59.19 -5.19
C SER A 21 -15.36 59.74 -6.47
N ASP A 22 -14.67 60.68 -7.13
CA ASP A 22 -15.17 61.29 -8.37
C ASP A 22 -15.42 60.24 -9.47
N LEU A 23 -14.57 59.22 -9.56
CA LEU A 23 -14.74 58.10 -10.48
C LEU A 23 -16.03 57.30 -10.19
N ALA A 24 -16.30 56.99 -8.92
CA ALA A 24 -17.52 56.28 -8.53
C ALA A 24 -18.79 57.12 -8.73
N VAL A 25 -18.72 58.43 -8.44
CA VAL A 25 -19.83 59.35 -8.69
C VAL A 25 -20.21 59.38 -10.18
N VAL A 26 -19.23 59.35 -11.09
CA VAL A 26 -19.50 59.24 -12.53
C VAL A 26 -20.07 57.86 -12.90
N ALA A 27 -19.48 56.78 -12.38
CA ALA A 27 -19.94 55.42 -12.64
C ALA A 27 -21.40 55.19 -12.20
N PHE A 28 -21.81 55.75 -11.06
CA PHE A 28 -23.14 55.53 -10.48
C PHE A 28 -24.26 56.38 -11.08
N LYS A 29 -23.94 57.42 -11.87
CA LYS A 29 -24.96 58.22 -12.59
C LYS A 29 -25.75 57.38 -13.60
N ASN A 30 -25.06 56.48 -14.31
CA ASN A 30 -25.68 55.54 -15.24
C ASN A 30 -24.83 54.25 -15.27
N PRO A 31 -25.06 53.32 -14.33
CA PRO A 31 -24.22 52.15 -14.15
C PRO A 31 -24.20 51.23 -15.38
N PRO A 32 -23.12 50.46 -15.60
CA PRO A 32 -22.94 49.66 -16.81
C PRO A 32 -23.97 48.53 -16.97
N PHE A 33 -24.57 48.06 -15.87
CA PHE A 33 -25.61 47.02 -15.83
C PHE A 33 -26.38 47.05 -14.49
N ILE A 34 -27.47 46.28 -14.40
CA ILE A 34 -28.36 46.22 -13.21
C ILE A 34 -27.59 45.64 -12.01
N ASN A 35 -27.89 46.11 -10.79
CA ASN A 35 -27.21 45.69 -9.54
C ASN A 35 -25.73 46.09 -9.41
N PHE A 36 -25.14 46.83 -10.36
CA PHE A 36 -23.72 47.23 -10.32
C PHE A 36 -23.25 47.79 -8.96
N VAL A 37 -23.99 48.73 -8.37
CA VAL A 37 -23.64 49.33 -7.07
C VAL A 37 -23.58 48.28 -5.94
N ASN A 38 -24.51 47.32 -5.94
CA ASN A 38 -24.53 46.21 -4.99
C ASN A 38 -23.33 45.27 -5.22
N ILE A 39 -22.96 45.02 -6.48
CA ILE A 39 -21.77 44.25 -6.84
C ILE A 39 -20.51 44.96 -6.34
N VAL A 40 -20.35 46.26 -6.57
CA VAL A 40 -19.20 47.04 -6.05
C VAL A 40 -19.12 46.94 -4.53
N ARG A 41 -20.24 47.13 -3.82
CA ARG A 41 -20.30 46.95 -2.35
C ARG A 41 -19.87 45.54 -1.95
N ARG A 42 -20.43 44.52 -2.59
CA ARG A 42 -20.13 43.11 -2.31
C ARG A 42 -18.69 42.75 -2.59
N THR A 43 -18.07 43.38 -3.58
CA THR A 43 -16.66 43.21 -3.90
C THR A 43 -15.79 43.70 -2.76
N ILE A 44 -16.05 44.91 -2.25
CA ILE A 44 -15.33 45.49 -1.11
C ILE A 44 -15.51 44.61 0.14
N GLU A 45 -16.74 44.15 0.43
CA GLU A 45 -17.00 43.18 1.51
C GLU A 45 -16.23 41.87 1.35
N THR A 46 -16.07 41.40 0.11
CA THR A 46 -15.37 40.15 -0.17
C THR A 46 -13.86 40.32 -0.04
N ILE A 47 -13.32 41.46 -0.47
CA ILE A 47 -11.90 41.80 -0.29
C ILE A 47 -11.55 41.84 1.20
N ASP A 48 -12.39 42.47 2.02
CA ASP A 48 -12.22 42.52 3.48
C ASP A 48 -12.17 41.11 4.08
N ARG A 49 -13.16 40.27 3.76
CA ARG A 49 -13.22 38.88 4.23
C ARG A 49 -12.05 38.04 3.74
N LEU A 50 -11.64 38.17 2.47
CA LEU A 50 -10.51 37.42 1.94
C LEU A 50 -9.20 37.88 2.57
N SER A 51 -9.05 39.18 2.86
CA SER A 51 -7.91 39.74 3.58
C SER A 51 -7.84 39.20 5.01
N GLU A 52 -8.95 39.16 5.75
CA GLU A 52 -9.04 38.59 7.10
C GLU A 52 -8.72 37.08 7.13
N ASN A 53 -9.11 36.34 6.09
CA ASN A 53 -8.85 34.91 5.97
C ASN A 53 -7.50 34.58 5.28
N CYS A 54 -6.77 35.59 4.80
CA CYS A 54 -5.48 35.39 4.18
C CYS A 54 -4.42 35.15 5.26
N ASN A 55 -4.04 33.88 5.45
CA ASN A 55 -2.99 33.49 6.40
C ASN A 55 -1.57 33.86 5.94
N MET A 56 -1.42 34.64 4.87
CA MET A 56 -0.15 35.15 4.36
C MET A 56 -0.08 36.65 4.62
N PRO A 57 0.63 37.09 5.68
CA PRO A 57 0.83 38.51 6.01
C PRO A 57 1.38 39.33 4.84
N GLU A 58 2.00 38.68 3.85
CA GLU A 58 2.57 39.34 2.68
C GLU A 58 1.57 39.78 1.64
N PHE A 59 0.32 39.31 1.73
CA PHE A 59 -0.73 39.69 0.80
C PHE A 59 -1.89 40.46 1.47
N THR A 60 -1.92 40.55 2.80
CA THR A 60 -2.96 41.30 3.51
C THR A 60 -2.93 42.81 3.17
N ASN A 61 -1.78 43.34 2.76
CA ASN A 61 -1.61 44.71 2.25
C ASN A 61 -2.28 44.97 0.88
N HIS A 62 -2.72 43.93 0.17
CA HIS A 62 -3.56 44.02 -1.03
C HIS A 62 -5.08 44.06 -0.71
N GLY A 63 -5.44 44.24 0.56
CA GLY A 63 -6.83 44.43 1.03
C GLY A 63 -7.37 45.86 0.83
N LEU A 64 -8.26 46.30 1.73
CA LEU A 64 -9.05 47.54 1.59
C LEU A 64 -8.22 48.81 1.36
N ARG A 65 -7.05 48.92 1.98
CA ARG A 65 -6.22 50.12 1.90
C ARG A 65 -5.61 50.33 0.51
N HIS A 66 -5.17 49.25 -0.13
CA HIS A 66 -4.60 49.30 -1.47
C HIS A 66 -5.65 49.73 -2.50
N ILE A 67 -6.83 49.12 -2.49
CA ILE A 67 -7.90 49.52 -3.42
C ILE A 67 -8.34 50.98 -3.20
N CYS A 68 -8.35 51.49 -1.96
CA CYS A 68 -8.62 52.90 -1.69
C CYS A 68 -7.53 53.82 -2.26
N SER A 69 -6.24 53.43 -2.16
CA SER A 69 -5.11 54.16 -2.76
C SER A 69 -5.27 54.28 -4.27
N LEU A 70 -5.52 53.17 -4.96
CA LEU A 70 -5.67 53.15 -6.41
C LEU A 70 -6.86 54.00 -6.87
N VAL A 71 -8.05 53.80 -6.27
CA VAL A 71 -9.25 54.58 -6.62
C VAL A 71 -9.04 56.07 -6.38
N LYS A 72 -8.35 56.44 -5.29
CA LYS A 72 -7.98 57.84 -5.01
C LYS A 72 -7.07 58.39 -6.09
N ARG A 73 -5.94 57.72 -6.37
CA ARG A 73 -4.95 58.20 -7.35
C ARG A 73 -5.58 58.37 -8.72
N THR A 74 -6.36 57.39 -9.16
CA THR A 74 -7.11 57.47 -10.41
C THR A 74 -8.08 58.64 -10.42
N SER A 75 -8.85 58.84 -9.34
CA SER A 75 -9.83 59.94 -9.27
C SER A 75 -9.16 61.32 -9.26
N GLU A 76 -8.09 61.50 -8.47
CA GLU A 76 -7.33 62.76 -8.41
C GLU A 76 -6.64 63.06 -9.73
N TRP A 77 -6.09 62.03 -10.40
CA TRP A 77 -5.53 62.14 -11.74
C TRP A 77 -6.60 62.56 -12.76
N ALA A 78 -7.75 61.89 -12.75
CA ALA A 78 -8.86 62.15 -13.67
C ALA A 78 -9.39 63.57 -13.56
N ILE A 79 -9.48 64.09 -12.35
CA ILE A 79 -9.92 65.46 -12.07
C ILE A 79 -8.84 66.47 -12.44
N THR A 80 -7.59 66.24 -12.04
CA THR A 80 -6.52 67.23 -12.23
C THR A 80 -6.16 67.41 -13.70
N ASP A 81 -6.10 66.32 -14.46
CA ASP A 81 -5.77 66.35 -15.89
C ASP A 81 -7.04 66.43 -16.77
N GLY A 82 -8.23 66.51 -16.16
CA GLY A 82 -9.51 66.76 -16.83
C GLY A 82 -10.07 65.60 -17.65
N TRP A 83 -9.46 64.41 -17.63
CA TRP A 83 -9.94 63.27 -18.42
C TRP A 83 -11.18 62.58 -17.83
N ILE A 84 -11.57 62.90 -16.59
CA ILE A 84 -12.84 62.42 -16.01
C ILE A 84 -14.05 62.86 -16.85
N GLU A 85 -13.97 64.01 -17.52
CA GLU A 85 -15.01 64.55 -18.39
C GLU A 85 -15.02 63.88 -19.77
N ASN A 86 -13.92 63.22 -20.13
CA ASN A 86 -13.76 62.55 -21.42
C ASN A 86 -14.21 61.09 -21.40
N ILE A 87 -14.53 60.52 -20.23
CA ILE A 87 -15.06 59.16 -20.10
C ILE A 87 -16.54 59.16 -19.79
N ASN A 88 -17.28 58.19 -20.31
CA ASN A 88 -18.71 58.04 -20.01
C ASN A 88 -18.96 57.20 -18.74
N CYS A 89 -20.21 57.16 -18.26
CA CYS A 89 -20.56 56.43 -17.03
C CYS A 89 -20.25 54.93 -17.11
N LYS A 90 -20.39 54.32 -18.30
CA LYS A 90 -20.12 52.91 -18.53
C LYS A 90 -18.62 52.61 -18.42
N GLU A 91 -17.80 53.41 -19.08
CA GLU A 91 -16.33 53.36 -19.00
C GLU A 91 -15.82 53.55 -17.57
N ALA A 92 -16.36 54.55 -16.86
CA ALA A 92 -16.05 54.78 -15.45
C ALA A 92 -16.43 53.58 -14.57
N GLY A 93 -17.56 52.93 -14.85
CA GLY A 93 -18.00 51.73 -14.13
C GLY A 93 -17.07 50.53 -14.30
N TYR A 94 -16.68 50.20 -15.55
CA TYR A 94 -15.72 49.13 -15.79
C TYR A 94 -14.34 49.42 -15.22
N LEU A 95 -13.85 50.65 -15.38
CA LEU A 95 -12.56 51.06 -14.81
C LEU A 95 -12.56 50.97 -13.29
N LEU A 96 -13.60 51.49 -12.62
CA LEU A 96 -13.73 51.40 -11.17
C LEU A 96 -13.70 49.96 -10.68
N MET A 97 -14.50 49.09 -11.31
CA MET A 97 -14.60 47.69 -10.88
C MET A 97 -13.31 46.93 -11.17
N ALA A 98 -12.67 47.16 -12.32
CA ALA A 98 -11.38 46.56 -12.65
C ALA A 98 -10.27 46.97 -11.67
N LEU A 99 -10.21 48.26 -11.28
CA LEU A 99 -9.28 48.75 -10.25
C LEU A 99 -9.51 48.06 -8.90
N ILE A 100 -10.76 47.81 -8.51
CA ILE A 100 -11.08 47.16 -7.23
C ILE A 100 -10.66 45.68 -7.23
N VAL A 101 -10.71 44.98 -8.37
CA VAL A 101 -10.49 43.52 -8.42
C VAL A 101 -9.14 43.06 -8.99
N HIS A 102 -8.33 43.94 -9.58
CA HIS A 102 -7.10 43.54 -10.28
C HIS A 102 -6.17 42.63 -9.46
N ASP A 103 -6.05 42.90 -8.15
CA ASP A 103 -5.22 42.11 -7.24
C ASP A 103 -6.01 41.14 -6.34
N LEU A 104 -7.31 40.95 -6.57
CA LEU A 104 -8.15 40.07 -5.76
C LEU A 104 -7.60 38.63 -5.68
N GLY A 105 -6.94 38.17 -6.75
CA GLY A 105 -6.30 36.87 -6.82
C GLY A 105 -5.17 36.69 -5.79
N MET A 106 -4.52 37.76 -5.36
CA MET A 106 -3.47 37.73 -4.33
C MET A 106 -4.01 37.32 -2.95
N LEU A 107 -5.32 37.52 -2.72
CA LEU A 107 -6.00 37.14 -1.48
C LEU A 107 -6.60 35.73 -1.51
N SER A 108 -6.57 35.04 -2.66
CA SER A 108 -7.04 33.65 -2.77
C SER A 108 -5.87 32.66 -2.64
N GLN A 109 -6.11 31.54 -1.96
CA GLN A 109 -5.15 30.42 -1.83
C GLN A 109 -5.71 29.11 -2.40
N GLU A 110 -6.90 29.17 -3.01
CA GLU A 110 -7.66 28.00 -3.46
C GLU A 110 -7.24 27.56 -4.87
N THR A 111 -6.83 26.30 -5.01
CA THR A 111 -6.48 25.72 -6.32
C THR A 111 -7.68 25.61 -7.26
N SER A 112 -8.90 25.57 -6.72
CA SER A 112 -10.14 25.51 -7.49
C SER A 112 -10.41 26.78 -8.31
N ASP A 113 -9.77 27.89 -7.95
CA ASP A 113 -9.86 29.16 -8.67
C ASP A 113 -8.98 29.17 -9.94
N LEU A 114 -8.17 28.13 -10.19
CA LEU A 114 -7.41 27.97 -11.43
C LEU A 114 -8.10 27.03 -12.41
N SER A 115 -7.85 27.21 -13.72
CA SER A 115 -8.22 26.19 -14.72
C SER A 115 -7.42 24.90 -14.50
N SER A 116 -7.97 23.77 -14.92
CA SER A 116 -7.33 22.46 -14.70
C SER A 116 -5.93 22.39 -15.32
N ASP A 117 -5.76 23.01 -16.50
CA ASP A 117 -4.48 23.03 -17.22
C ASP A 117 -3.44 23.90 -16.48
N VAL A 118 -3.85 25.08 -16.00
CA VAL A 118 -2.97 25.98 -15.22
C VAL A 118 -2.62 25.37 -13.87
N ALA A 119 -3.54 24.66 -13.23
CA ALA A 119 -3.26 23.94 -11.98
C ALA A 119 -2.26 22.78 -12.16
N LEU A 120 -2.20 22.18 -13.36
CA LEU A 120 -1.24 21.14 -13.71
C LEU A 120 0.14 21.72 -14.04
N GLU A 121 0.19 22.85 -14.73
CA GLU A 121 1.42 23.57 -15.08
C GLU A 121 2.07 24.22 -13.85
N TYR A 122 1.28 24.96 -13.07
CA TYR A 122 1.70 25.65 -11.85
C TYR A 122 1.28 24.85 -10.63
N LYS A 123 1.91 23.69 -10.41
CA LYS A 123 1.65 22.86 -9.23
C LYS A 123 1.88 23.66 -7.95
N ARG A 124 0.88 23.67 -7.06
CA ARG A 124 0.98 24.26 -5.73
C ARG A 124 2.11 23.57 -4.95
N GLY A 125 3.26 24.24 -4.86
CA GLY A 125 4.41 23.78 -4.09
C GLY A 125 4.18 24.00 -2.60
N ILE A 126 4.50 23.00 -1.77
CA ILE A 126 4.32 23.06 -0.31
C ILE A 126 5.34 24.00 0.35
N GLY A 127 6.48 24.26 -0.30
CA GLY A 127 7.58 25.08 0.23
C GLY A 127 7.59 26.56 -0.16
N ASP A 128 6.75 27.00 -1.11
CA ASP A 128 6.74 28.40 -1.59
C ASP A 128 5.36 28.85 -2.09
N LEU A 129 4.39 28.88 -1.19
CA LEU A 129 3.01 29.27 -1.48
C LEU A 129 2.90 30.73 -1.96
N ALA A 130 3.73 31.62 -1.43
CA ALA A 130 3.69 33.05 -1.77
C ALA A 130 4.09 33.29 -3.24
N THR A 131 5.19 32.69 -3.71
CA THR A 131 5.58 32.78 -5.11
C THR A 131 4.55 32.13 -6.03
N TRP A 132 3.96 31.01 -5.61
CA TRP A 132 2.87 30.39 -6.37
C TRP A 132 1.67 31.30 -6.53
N VAL A 133 1.21 31.97 -5.46
CA VAL A 133 0.11 32.94 -5.52
C VAL A 133 0.47 34.10 -6.46
N ARG A 134 1.65 34.70 -6.34
CA ARG A 134 2.11 35.75 -7.26
C ARG A 134 2.12 35.33 -8.73
N LYS A 135 2.58 34.13 -9.05
CA LYS A 135 2.60 33.66 -10.45
C LYS A 135 1.21 33.40 -11.04
N THR A 136 0.19 33.25 -10.18
CA THR A 136 -1.13 32.76 -10.59
C THR A 136 -2.28 33.69 -10.20
N HIS A 137 -2.00 34.87 -9.62
CA HIS A 137 -3.03 35.79 -9.12
C HIS A 137 -3.92 36.36 -10.24
N VAL A 138 -3.34 36.76 -11.37
CA VAL A 138 -4.13 37.19 -12.54
C VAL A 138 -4.90 36.02 -13.15
N LEU A 139 -4.25 34.85 -13.27
CA LEU A 139 -4.82 33.66 -13.93
C LEU A 139 -6.07 33.11 -13.23
N ARG A 140 -6.25 33.41 -11.93
CA ARG A 140 -7.42 32.97 -11.16
C ARG A 140 -8.57 33.96 -11.11
N LEU A 141 -8.38 35.21 -11.56
CA LEU A 141 -9.37 36.28 -11.41
C LEU A 141 -10.73 35.91 -11.98
N SER A 142 -10.78 35.40 -13.21
CA SER A 142 -12.05 35.02 -13.88
C SER A 142 -12.86 34.02 -13.04
N LYS A 143 -12.29 32.86 -12.70
CA LYS A 143 -12.99 31.85 -11.88
C LYS A 143 -13.33 32.35 -10.48
N LEU A 144 -12.44 33.12 -9.86
CA LEU A 144 -12.66 33.68 -8.52
C LEU A 144 -13.86 34.63 -8.52
N LEU A 145 -13.94 35.55 -9.49
CA LEU A 145 -15.05 36.49 -9.62
C LEU A 145 -16.37 35.78 -9.92
N HIS A 146 -16.37 34.78 -10.83
CA HIS A 146 -17.55 33.96 -11.09
C HIS A 146 -18.03 33.21 -9.83
N ARG A 147 -17.11 32.73 -9.00
CA ARG A 147 -17.46 32.10 -7.71
C ARG A 147 -18.08 33.12 -6.74
N ILE A 148 -17.52 34.32 -6.66
CA ILE A 148 -17.99 35.38 -5.75
C ILE A 148 -19.37 35.91 -6.16
N PHE A 149 -19.63 36.03 -7.46
CA PHE A 149 -20.87 36.60 -7.99
C PHE A 149 -21.88 35.58 -8.53
N TYR A 150 -21.69 34.29 -8.21
CA TYR A 150 -22.58 33.20 -8.63
C TYR A 150 -24.07 33.48 -8.39
N GLU A 151 -24.42 34.09 -7.25
CA GLU A 151 -25.81 34.46 -6.94
C GLU A 151 -26.36 35.51 -7.93
N PHE A 152 -25.58 36.55 -8.25
CA PHE A 152 -25.98 37.59 -9.21
C PHE A 152 -26.07 37.06 -10.64
N GLU A 153 -25.20 36.12 -11.02
CA GLU A 153 -25.25 35.47 -12.34
C GLU A 153 -26.48 34.59 -12.53
N ASN A 154 -27.00 33.99 -11.45
CA ASN A 154 -28.24 33.22 -11.51
C ASN A 154 -29.48 34.12 -11.59
N GLU A 155 -29.41 35.33 -11.04
CA GLU A 155 -30.48 36.33 -11.15
C GLU A 155 -30.51 37.00 -12.53
N ASP A 156 -29.33 37.26 -13.10
CA ASP A 156 -29.16 37.85 -14.44
C ASP A 156 -27.97 37.22 -15.18
N ILE A 157 -28.27 36.44 -16.21
CA ILE A 157 -27.28 35.70 -17.00
C ILE A 157 -26.30 36.63 -17.74
N GLU A 158 -26.69 37.88 -18.00
CA GLU A 158 -25.83 38.87 -18.67
C GLU A 158 -24.69 39.35 -17.77
N VAL A 159 -24.88 39.32 -16.44
CA VAL A 159 -23.84 39.65 -15.44
C VAL A 159 -22.59 38.82 -15.66
N LYS A 160 -22.73 37.56 -16.07
CA LYS A 160 -21.59 36.68 -16.35
C LYS A 160 -20.63 37.28 -17.39
N ASN A 161 -21.16 37.85 -18.47
CA ASN A 161 -20.32 38.47 -19.51
C ASN A 161 -19.69 39.79 -19.03
N HIS A 162 -20.41 40.55 -18.19
CA HIS A 162 -19.87 41.75 -17.56
C HIS A 162 -18.70 41.43 -16.62
N ILE A 163 -18.84 40.40 -15.78
CA ILE A 163 -17.79 39.94 -14.86
C ILE A 163 -16.55 39.44 -15.60
N GLU A 164 -16.74 38.69 -16.69
CA GLU A 164 -15.61 38.22 -17.51
C GLU A 164 -14.88 39.39 -18.19
N ALA A 165 -15.60 40.38 -18.72
CA ALA A 165 -14.98 41.58 -19.28
C ALA A 165 -14.18 42.37 -18.22
N ILE A 166 -14.73 42.51 -17.01
CA ILE A 166 -14.04 43.12 -15.86
C ILE A 166 -12.76 42.34 -15.53
N ALA A 167 -12.82 41.01 -15.48
CA ALA A 167 -11.67 40.16 -15.17
C ALA A 167 -10.52 40.35 -16.18
N GLN A 168 -10.85 40.42 -17.47
CA GLN A 168 -9.87 40.64 -18.55
C GLN A 168 -9.29 42.06 -18.52
N MET A 169 -10.11 43.10 -18.30
CA MET A 169 -9.60 44.46 -18.11
C MET A 169 -8.68 44.55 -16.89
N ALA A 170 -9.06 43.93 -15.77
CA ALA A 170 -8.26 43.92 -14.55
C ALA A 170 -6.93 43.16 -14.73
N ALA A 171 -6.91 42.09 -15.54
CA ALA A 171 -5.72 41.31 -15.87
C ALA A 171 -4.66 42.10 -16.66
N SER A 172 -5.03 43.21 -17.32
CA SER A 172 -4.15 43.98 -18.19
C SER A 172 -2.89 44.54 -17.49
N HIS A 173 -2.90 44.72 -16.16
CA HIS A 173 -1.72 45.18 -15.42
C HIS A 173 -0.54 44.20 -15.47
N ASN A 174 -0.79 42.92 -15.76
CA ASN A 174 0.24 41.88 -15.86
C ASN A 174 0.74 41.65 -17.31
N TYR A 175 0.30 42.47 -18.28
CA TYR A 175 0.61 42.29 -19.69
C TYR A 175 1.10 43.61 -20.34
N TRP A 176 1.93 43.48 -21.38
CA TRP A 176 2.35 44.63 -22.18
C TRP A 176 1.25 45.05 -23.18
N PRO A 177 1.19 46.32 -23.60
CA PRO A 177 0.16 46.81 -24.52
C PRO A 177 0.08 46.15 -25.91
N TRP A 178 1.04 45.30 -26.26
CA TRP A 178 1.06 44.54 -27.51
C TRP A 178 0.86 43.04 -27.32
N ASP A 179 0.69 42.59 -26.08
CA ASP A 179 0.31 41.22 -25.76
C ASP A 179 -1.18 41.04 -26.04
N LYS A 180 -1.58 39.83 -26.44
CA LYS A 180 -2.97 39.57 -26.85
C LYS A 180 -3.91 39.67 -25.63
N GLU A 181 -3.41 39.25 -24.48
CA GLU A 181 -4.09 39.20 -23.20
C GLU A 181 -4.23 40.57 -22.53
N TYR A 182 -3.60 41.62 -23.09
CA TYR A 182 -3.79 43.01 -22.65
C TYR A 182 -5.16 43.56 -23.07
N ASP A 183 -5.75 43.00 -24.13
CA ASP A 183 -7.07 43.37 -24.64
C ASP A 183 -8.14 42.39 -24.15
N ILE A 184 -9.42 42.76 -24.32
CA ILE A 184 -10.55 41.88 -24.01
C ILE A 184 -11.01 41.10 -25.26
N ASP A 185 -11.67 39.96 -25.08
CA ASP A 185 -12.21 39.17 -26.19
C ASP A 185 -13.18 39.99 -27.05
N GLU A 186 -13.05 39.90 -28.38
CA GLU A 186 -13.82 40.69 -29.34
C GLU A 186 -15.35 40.57 -29.16
N LYS A 187 -15.83 39.40 -28.71
CA LYS A 187 -17.26 39.20 -28.41
C LYS A 187 -17.68 39.98 -27.17
N LEU A 188 -16.83 40.05 -26.16
CA LEU A 188 -17.07 40.83 -24.94
C LEU A 188 -16.99 42.33 -25.24
N THR A 189 -16.04 42.81 -26.05
CA THR A 189 -15.99 44.20 -26.53
C THR A 189 -17.30 44.63 -27.17
N LYS A 190 -17.83 43.80 -28.09
CA LYS A 190 -19.11 44.05 -28.76
C LYS A 190 -20.28 44.04 -27.78
N PHE A 191 -20.28 43.12 -26.82
CA PHE A 191 -21.32 43.02 -25.79
C PHE A 191 -21.34 44.23 -24.85
N ILE A 192 -20.17 44.64 -24.33
CA ILE A 192 -20.08 45.80 -23.44
C ILE A 192 -20.22 47.13 -24.20
N GLY A 193 -20.07 47.15 -25.52
CA GLY A 193 -20.34 48.34 -26.34
C GLY A 193 -19.41 49.51 -26.05
N ILE A 194 -18.15 49.24 -25.70
CA ILE A 194 -17.07 50.24 -25.59
C ILE A 194 -16.13 50.03 -26.77
N GLU A 195 -15.67 51.12 -27.39
CA GLU A 195 -14.71 51.04 -28.50
C GLU A 195 -13.38 50.46 -28.02
N ASN A 196 -12.75 49.62 -28.86
CA ASN A 196 -11.54 48.89 -28.48
C ASN A 196 -10.41 49.83 -28.07
N ASP A 197 -10.15 50.88 -28.84
CA ASP A 197 -9.12 51.88 -28.52
C ASP A 197 -9.34 52.53 -27.15
N ARG A 198 -10.60 52.72 -26.74
CA ARG A 198 -10.94 53.27 -25.43
C ARG A 198 -10.67 52.27 -24.31
N ILE A 199 -10.94 50.98 -24.53
CA ILE A 199 -10.55 49.91 -23.59
C ILE A 199 -9.03 49.88 -23.39
N TYR A 200 -8.23 50.00 -24.46
CA TYR A 200 -6.76 50.11 -24.33
C TYR A 200 -6.34 51.29 -23.46
N GLY A 201 -7.01 52.44 -23.60
CA GLY A 201 -6.78 53.61 -22.76
C GLY A 201 -7.12 53.37 -21.29
N LEU A 202 -8.24 52.68 -21.00
CA LEU A 202 -8.63 52.32 -19.63
C LEU A 202 -7.70 51.26 -19.02
N ASN A 203 -7.31 50.24 -19.78
CA ASN A 203 -6.33 49.24 -19.35
C ASN A 203 -4.97 49.87 -19.06
N ALA A 204 -4.59 50.90 -19.82
CA ALA A 204 -3.37 51.66 -19.59
C ALA A 204 -3.43 52.44 -18.26
N VAL A 205 -4.60 52.98 -17.89
CA VAL A 205 -4.81 53.59 -16.57
C VAL A 205 -4.64 52.56 -15.45
N ILE A 206 -5.18 51.35 -15.60
CA ILE A 206 -5.05 50.27 -14.61
C ILE A 206 -3.57 49.92 -14.39
N ALA A 207 -2.85 49.62 -15.48
CA ALA A 207 -1.43 49.25 -15.42
C ALA A 207 -0.55 50.36 -14.82
N VAL A 208 -0.78 51.63 -15.20
CA VAL A 208 0.02 52.76 -14.72
C VAL A 208 -0.26 53.06 -13.24
N VAL A 209 -1.51 52.99 -12.80
CA VAL A 209 -1.84 53.27 -11.40
C VAL A 209 -1.30 52.18 -10.48
N ASP A 210 -1.29 50.92 -10.92
CA ASP A 210 -0.62 49.81 -10.22
C ASP A 210 0.90 50.03 -10.11
N LEU A 211 1.58 50.31 -11.24
CA LEU A 211 3.02 50.61 -11.26
C LEU A 211 3.41 51.81 -10.40
N LEU A 212 2.53 52.80 -10.27
CA LEU A 212 2.76 53.99 -9.45
C LEU A 212 2.47 53.76 -7.95
N ASP A 213 1.82 52.66 -7.56
CA ASP A 213 1.42 52.37 -6.18
C ASP A 213 2.55 51.71 -5.34
N GLU A 214 3.80 51.79 -5.80
CA GLU A 214 4.99 51.20 -5.18
C GLU A 214 5.75 52.16 -4.23
N ASP A 215 5.08 52.79 -3.24
CA ASP A 215 5.71 53.72 -2.28
C ASP A 215 5.28 53.57 -0.81
N SER A 216 6.07 54.14 0.10
CA SER A 216 5.89 54.02 1.55
C SER A 216 4.61 54.66 2.10
N ASN A 217 3.98 55.60 1.39
CA ASN A 217 2.71 56.17 1.87
C ASN A 217 1.53 55.21 1.66
N ARG A 218 1.63 54.27 0.71
CA ARG A 218 0.61 53.24 0.46
C ARG A 218 0.91 51.94 1.17
N CYS A 219 2.16 51.46 1.21
CA CYS A 219 2.46 50.18 1.84
C CYS A 219 2.93 50.43 3.28
N ASP A 220 2.40 49.69 4.27
CA ASP A 220 2.85 49.76 5.68
C ASP A 220 4.20 49.07 5.84
N SER A 221 5.13 49.42 4.97
CA SER A 221 6.38 48.71 4.77
C SER A 221 7.16 48.71 6.07
N GLU A 222 7.12 49.82 6.82
CA GLU A 222 7.77 49.95 8.13
C GLU A 222 7.19 48.96 9.17
N VAL A 223 5.87 48.86 9.32
CA VAL A 223 5.22 47.89 10.23
C VAL A 223 5.41 46.46 9.75
N LEU A 224 5.26 46.19 8.45
CA LEU A 224 5.44 44.86 7.85
C LEU A 224 6.88 44.35 8.03
N ILE A 225 7.87 45.22 7.81
CA ILE A 225 9.29 44.93 8.04
C ILE A 225 9.55 44.72 9.55
N LYS A 226 8.97 45.55 10.42
CA LYS A 226 9.12 45.49 11.89
C LYS A 226 8.53 44.23 12.51
N HIS A 227 7.40 43.74 12.02
CA HIS A 227 6.74 42.53 12.54
C HIS A 227 7.25 41.21 11.93
N LYS A 228 8.26 41.27 11.05
CA LYS A 228 9.11 40.15 10.61
C LYS A 228 8.38 38.95 9.97
N ARG A 229 7.20 39.12 9.38
CA ARG A 229 6.44 38.00 8.77
C ARG A 229 6.48 38.03 7.24
N GLY A 230 7.39 37.28 6.63
CA GLY A 230 7.30 36.97 5.21
C GLY A 230 8.57 36.34 4.63
N ASN A 231 8.48 35.78 3.42
CA ASN A 231 9.68 35.24 2.76
C ASN A 231 10.69 36.36 2.39
N LYS A 232 11.93 35.98 2.06
CA LYS A 232 13.05 36.93 1.87
C LYS A 232 12.79 37.93 0.73
N ILE A 233 12.25 37.45 -0.40
CA ILE A 233 11.86 38.30 -1.53
C ILE A 233 10.74 39.27 -1.13
N ASN A 234 9.77 38.85 -0.32
CA ASN A 234 8.67 39.71 0.14
C ASN A 234 9.18 40.84 1.02
N ILE A 235 10.09 40.52 1.94
CA ILE A 235 10.72 41.53 2.78
C ILE A 235 11.50 42.51 1.91
N ALA A 236 12.30 42.03 0.95
CA ALA A 236 13.02 42.89 0.02
C ALA A 236 12.08 43.76 -0.82
N HIS A 237 10.95 43.23 -1.27
CA HIS A 237 9.92 43.98 -1.99
C HIS A 237 9.32 45.10 -1.14
N TRP A 238 9.10 44.88 0.16
CA TRP A 238 8.67 45.94 1.07
C TRP A 238 9.75 47.00 1.28
N TYR A 239 11.02 46.59 1.37
CA TYR A 239 12.12 47.54 1.38
C TYR A 239 12.18 48.35 0.10
N ARG A 240 11.94 47.76 -1.08
CA ARG A 240 11.80 48.50 -2.34
C ARG A 240 10.74 49.60 -2.22
N HIS A 241 9.56 49.31 -1.68
CA HIS A 241 8.53 50.33 -1.44
C HIS A 241 8.98 51.37 -0.41
N ALA A 242 9.73 50.95 0.62
CA ALA A 242 10.27 51.85 1.63
C ALA A 242 11.36 52.77 1.08
N LEU A 243 12.13 52.36 0.06
CA LEU A 243 13.13 53.21 -0.63
C LEU A 243 12.47 54.27 -1.52
N THR A 244 11.24 54.02 -1.99
CA THR A 244 10.39 55.04 -2.62
C THR A 244 9.64 55.81 -1.55
N ALA A 245 10.21 56.91 -1.07
CA ALA A 245 9.64 57.72 0.02
C ALA A 245 8.25 58.28 -0.31
N LYS A 246 8.05 58.72 -1.56
CA LYS A 246 6.77 59.28 -2.00
C LYS A 246 6.63 59.29 -3.51
N VAL A 247 5.47 58.86 -3.99
CA VAL A 247 4.99 59.16 -5.34
C VAL A 247 3.90 60.22 -5.23
N ASN A 248 4.14 61.40 -5.79
CA ASN A 248 3.14 62.48 -5.76
C ASN A 248 2.00 62.19 -6.73
N PRO A 249 0.76 62.68 -6.46
CA PRO A 249 -0.34 62.56 -7.40
C PRO A 249 0.01 63.15 -8.77
N ILE A 250 -0.52 62.54 -9.82
CA ILE A 250 -0.33 63.00 -11.20
C ILE A 250 -1.02 64.35 -11.37
N LYS A 251 -0.27 65.36 -11.79
CA LYS A 251 -0.80 66.72 -12.01
C LYS A 251 -0.19 67.34 -13.25
N ASN A 252 -1.04 67.88 -14.11
CA ASN A 252 -0.65 68.47 -15.39
C ASN A 252 0.17 67.50 -16.24
N HIS A 253 -0.22 66.22 -16.28
CA HIS A 253 0.50 65.15 -16.98
C HIS A 253 1.93 64.89 -16.45
N LYS A 254 2.24 65.30 -15.22
CA LYS A 254 3.56 65.09 -14.58
C LYS A 254 3.45 64.27 -13.30
N VAL A 255 4.46 63.44 -13.04
CA VAL A 255 4.62 62.69 -11.79
C VAL A 255 5.97 62.97 -11.17
N LYS A 256 5.98 63.25 -9.87
CA LYS A 256 7.21 63.50 -9.10
C LYS A 256 7.41 62.39 -8.07
N ILE A 257 8.58 61.76 -8.10
CA ILE A 257 8.94 60.58 -7.31
C ILE A 257 10.16 60.94 -6.44
N SER A 258 10.00 60.80 -5.13
CA SER A 258 11.07 61.05 -4.16
C SER A 258 11.60 59.73 -3.63
N LEU A 259 12.91 59.53 -3.73
CA LEU A 259 13.63 58.34 -3.28
C LEU A 259 14.42 58.66 -2.00
N ARG A 260 14.63 57.65 -1.16
CA ARG A 260 15.46 57.75 0.06
C ARG A 260 16.37 56.54 0.19
N ALA A 261 17.53 56.73 0.81
CA ALA A 261 18.42 55.65 1.21
C ALA A 261 18.27 55.43 2.72
N ILE A 262 18.51 54.20 3.18
CA ILE A 262 18.45 53.82 4.60
C ILE A 262 19.86 53.49 5.11
N ASP A 263 20.03 53.36 6.42
CA ASP A 263 21.35 53.12 7.01
C ASP A 263 21.94 51.77 6.58
N GLY A 264 23.27 51.74 6.39
CA GLY A 264 24.00 50.58 5.87
C GLY A 264 24.02 50.41 4.35
N MET A 265 23.29 51.24 3.57
CA MET A 265 23.43 51.28 2.11
C MET A 265 24.63 52.17 1.72
N ASP A 266 25.60 51.57 1.04
CA ASP A 266 26.78 52.25 0.49
C ASP A 266 26.65 52.44 -1.04
N GLU A 267 27.72 52.96 -1.67
CA GLU A 267 27.77 53.18 -3.12
C GLU A 267 27.49 51.91 -3.95
N SER A 268 27.60 50.71 -3.37
CA SER A 268 27.30 49.47 -4.08
C SER A 268 25.81 49.32 -4.40
N PHE A 269 24.91 50.05 -3.72
CA PHE A 269 23.47 50.05 -3.96
C PHE A 269 23.01 51.00 -5.08
N GLU A 270 23.91 51.77 -5.69
CA GLU A 270 23.56 52.71 -6.77
C GLU A 270 22.72 52.04 -7.87
N ASP A 271 23.09 50.82 -8.29
CA ASP A 271 22.36 50.06 -9.30
C ASP A 271 20.91 49.76 -8.91
N VAL A 272 20.60 49.58 -7.61
CA VAL A 272 19.22 49.38 -7.14
C VAL A 272 18.39 50.65 -7.39
N PHE A 273 18.94 51.83 -7.11
CA PHE A 273 18.23 53.10 -7.33
C PHE A 273 18.02 53.40 -8.81
N LYS A 274 18.99 53.05 -9.67
CA LYS A 274 18.80 53.10 -11.13
C LYS A 274 17.64 52.23 -11.58
N VAL A 275 17.53 51.02 -11.02
CA VAL A 275 16.46 50.07 -11.35
C VAL A 275 15.10 50.57 -10.85
N ILE A 276 15.03 51.18 -9.66
CA ILE A 276 13.81 51.86 -9.18
C ILE A 276 13.38 52.96 -10.17
N ARG A 277 14.32 53.81 -10.61
CA ARG A 277 14.03 54.84 -11.61
C ARG A 277 13.57 54.23 -12.94
N ASN A 278 14.21 53.15 -13.38
CA ASN A 278 13.81 52.42 -14.59
C ASN A 278 12.39 51.83 -14.46
N GLN A 279 12.03 51.23 -13.32
CA GLN A 279 10.70 50.69 -13.02
C GLN A 279 9.62 51.76 -13.23
N PHE A 280 9.83 52.96 -12.70
CA PHE A 280 8.87 54.05 -12.90
C PHE A 280 8.90 54.61 -14.33
N ARG A 281 10.04 54.61 -15.03
CA ARG A 281 10.10 55.05 -16.45
C ARG A 281 9.27 54.17 -17.38
N ILE A 282 9.02 52.91 -17.02
CA ILE A 282 8.22 51.98 -17.83
C ILE A 282 6.77 52.44 -18.01
N VAL A 283 6.22 53.26 -17.12
CA VAL A 283 4.88 53.83 -17.31
C VAL A 283 4.75 54.63 -18.61
N LEU A 284 5.85 55.16 -19.15
CA LEU A 284 5.87 55.90 -20.41
C LEU A 284 5.61 55.02 -21.65
N VAL A 285 5.74 53.70 -21.55
CA VAL A 285 5.31 52.75 -22.60
C VAL A 285 3.82 52.94 -22.91
N TYR A 286 3.02 53.25 -21.88
CA TYR A 286 1.59 53.39 -21.99
C TYR A 286 1.13 54.76 -22.54
N LYS A 287 2.05 55.71 -22.76
CA LYS A 287 1.76 57.10 -23.16
C LYS A 287 0.81 57.18 -24.36
N LYS A 288 1.07 56.42 -25.43
CA LYS A 288 0.25 56.41 -26.65
C LYS A 288 -1.21 56.03 -26.37
N TYR A 289 -1.42 55.03 -25.51
CA TYR A 289 -2.74 54.50 -25.21
C TYR A 289 -3.49 55.40 -24.23
N LEU A 290 -2.78 55.95 -23.23
CA LEU A 290 -3.32 56.95 -22.32
C LEU A 290 -3.81 58.21 -23.05
N SER A 291 -3.14 58.64 -24.11
CA SER A 291 -3.55 59.78 -24.93
C SER A 291 -4.94 59.62 -25.57
N ILE A 292 -5.45 58.39 -25.75
CA ILE A 292 -6.77 58.13 -26.34
C ILE A 292 -7.89 58.75 -25.48
N ILE A 293 -7.68 58.78 -24.16
CA ILE A 293 -8.62 59.38 -23.20
C ILE A 293 -8.09 60.68 -22.58
N ASN A 294 -7.00 61.24 -23.12
CA ASN A 294 -6.27 62.41 -22.60
C ASN A 294 -5.70 62.21 -21.17
N ALA A 295 -5.28 60.98 -20.86
CA ALA A 295 -4.65 60.64 -19.59
C ALA A 295 -3.12 60.47 -19.72
N GLN A 296 -2.45 61.05 -20.73
CA GLN A 296 -1.01 60.83 -20.92
C GLN A 296 -0.17 61.30 -19.71
N ILE A 297 0.97 60.64 -19.51
CA ILE A 297 2.06 61.14 -18.66
C ILE A 297 3.15 61.64 -19.59
N ASP A 298 3.47 62.92 -19.47
CA ASP A 298 4.45 63.61 -20.30
C ASP A 298 5.83 63.68 -19.65
N GLU A 299 5.89 63.78 -18.32
CA GLU A 299 7.14 63.98 -17.59
C GLU A 299 7.18 63.21 -16.26
N LEU A 300 8.34 62.61 -15.98
CA LEU A 300 8.67 61.96 -14.70
C LEU A 300 9.87 62.67 -14.08
N GLU A 301 9.68 63.21 -12.87
CA GLU A 301 10.72 63.90 -12.11
C GLU A 301 11.16 63.04 -10.93
N PHE A 302 12.46 62.78 -10.81
CA PHE A 302 13.06 62.02 -9.70
C PHE A 302 13.85 62.94 -8.77
N GLU A 303 13.68 62.74 -7.46
CA GLU A 303 14.49 63.37 -6.41
C GLU A 303 15.21 62.31 -5.56
N PRO A 304 16.55 62.19 -5.65
CA PRO A 304 17.47 62.83 -6.61
C PRO A 304 17.35 62.27 -8.03
N THR A 305 17.77 63.05 -9.02
CA THR A 305 17.57 62.74 -10.45
C THR A 305 18.40 61.57 -10.95
N ASN A 306 19.72 61.57 -10.71
CA ASN A 306 20.66 60.57 -11.25
C ASN A 306 21.64 60.01 -10.20
N GLU A 307 21.55 60.44 -8.94
CA GLU A 307 22.48 60.05 -7.87
C GLU A 307 21.79 59.14 -6.86
N MET A 308 22.57 58.45 -6.03
CA MET A 308 22.08 57.78 -4.84
C MET A 308 21.41 58.81 -3.91
N PRO A 309 20.21 58.53 -3.36
CA PRO A 309 19.61 59.37 -2.35
C PRO A 309 20.48 59.45 -1.10
N LYS A 310 20.39 60.58 -0.38
CA LYS A 310 21.04 60.69 0.93
C LYS A 310 20.35 59.76 1.93
N ILE A 311 21.13 59.25 2.88
CA ILE A 311 20.62 58.45 3.99
C ILE A 311 19.61 59.29 4.79
N ASP A 312 18.37 58.82 4.85
CA ASP A 312 17.31 59.41 5.64
C ASP A 312 17.40 58.90 7.08
N LYS A 313 17.90 59.76 7.97
CA LYS A 313 18.13 59.44 9.38
C LYS A 313 16.85 59.38 10.22
N GLU A 314 15.71 59.75 9.65
CA GLU A 314 14.42 59.76 10.35
C GLU A 314 13.77 58.37 10.37
N VAL A 315 14.27 57.41 9.58
CA VAL A 315 13.64 56.08 9.37
C VAL A 315 14.44 54.92 10.00
N LYS A 316 14.86 55.09 11.25
CA LYS A 316 15.65 54.07 12.00
C LYS A 316 14.97 52.70 12.12
N GLU A 317 13.66 52.65 11.96
CA GLU A 317 12.87 51.43 12.08
C GLU A 317 13.09 50.45 10.92
N LEU A 318 13.70 50.92 9.82
CA LEU A 318 14.08 50.09 8.68
C LEU A 318 15.46 49.45 8.82
N ASP A 319 16.26 49.77 9.85
CA ASP A 319 17.61 49.22 10.04
C ASP A 319 17.65 47.71 10.37
N VAL A 320 16.47 47.10 10.57
CA VAL A 320 16.28 45.67 10.91
C VAL A 320 16.94 44.72 9.91
N TRP A 321 17.15 45.11 8.65
CA TRP A 321 17.85 44.27 7.66
C TRP A 321 19.33 44.06 8.00
N ASN A 322 19.97 45.04 8.64
CA ASN A 322 21.36 44.91 9.11
C ASN A 322 21.48 43.95 10.31
N GLU A 323 20.38 43.71 11.04
CA GLU A 323 20.32 42.76 12.16
C GLU A 323 20.07 41.30 11.70
N LYS A 324 19.51 41.11 10.50
CA LYS A 324 19.12 39.80 9.97
C LYS A 324 20.17 39.28 8.99
N VAL A 325 20.83 38.17 9.33
CA VAL A 325 21.89 37.55 8.53
C VAL A 325 21.44 37.30 7.08
N GLU A 326 20.20 36.86 6.89
CA GLU A 326 19.63 36.56 5.58
C GLU A 326 19.31 37.77 4.70
N LEU A 327 19.32 38.97 5.26
CA LEU A 327 19.13 40.22 4.51
C LEU A 327 20.46 40.97 4.41
N LYS A 328 21.17 41.14 5.53
CA LYS A 328 22.46 41.84 5.64
C LYS A 328 23.45 41.52 4.51
N TYR A 329 23.55 40.25 4.10
CA TYR A 329 24.53 39.79 3.10
C TYR A 329 24.00 39.65 1.66
N SER A 330 22.69 39.81 1.47
CA SER A 330 22.03 39.60 0.16
C SER A 330 20.98 40.65 -0.18
N MET A 331 20.89 41.73 0.58
CA MET A 331 19.82 42.73 0.42
C MET A 331 19.83 43.36 -0.96
N LYS A 332 21.02 43.71 -1.46
CA LYS A 332 21.16 44.26 -2.82
C LYS A 332 20.55 43.32 -3.85
N GLU A 333 20.92 42.04 -3.81
CA GLU A 333 20.46 41.09 -4.82
C GLU A 333 19.00 40.69 -4.64
N LEU A 334 18.54 40.54 -3.40
CA LEU A 334 17.12 40.33 -3.11
C LEU A 334 16.28 41.51 -3.61
N LEU A 335 16.73 42.76 -3.42
CA LEU A 335 16.08 43.94 -3.98
C LEU A 335 16.05 43.87 -5.50
N MET A 336 17.18 43.59 -6.15
CA MET A 336 17.25 43.45 -7.61
C MET A 336 16.28 42.38 -8.12
N LEU A 337 16.11 41.26 -7.41
CA LEU A 337 15.16 40.19 -7.79
C LEU A 337 13.69 40.61 -7.71
N THR A 338 13.36 41.70 -7.00
CA THR A 338 11.97 42.18 -6.87
C THR A 338 11.51 43.03 -8.05
N PHE A 339 12.40 43.41 -8.96
CA PHE A 339 12.06 44.18 -10.15
C PHE A 339 11.88 43.29 -11.37
N ILE A 340 11.10 43.76 -12.35
CA ILE A 340 10.90 43.07 -13.62
C ILE A 340 12.22 43.03 -14.42
N PRO A 341 12.54 41.91 -15.12
CA PRO A 341 13.82 41.70 -15.80
C PRO A 341 14.30 42.87 -16.67
N GLU A 342 13.36 43.52 -17.34
CA GLU A 342 13.57 44.63 -18.27
C GLU A 342 14.24 45.84 -17.61
N THR A 343 13.91 46.12 -16.34
CA THR A 343 14.48 47.24 -15.59
C THR A 343 15.92 47.00 -15.15
N ARG A 344 16.35 45.73 -15.13
CA ARG A 344 17.66 45.25 -14.68
C ARG A 344 18.69 45.14 -15.81
N GLY A 345 18.27 45.37 -17.06
CA GLY A 345 19.12 45.22 -18.24
C GLY A 345 19.34 43.78 -18.70
N GLU A 346 18.47 42.85 -18.31
CA GLU A 346 18.52 41.45 -18.77
C GLU A 346 18.04 41.29 -20.23
N ARG A 347 18.45 40.20 -20.89
CA ARG A 347 18.09 39.93 -22.29
C ARG A 347 16.58 39.75 -22.44
N CYS A 348 15.93 40.72 -23.07
CA CYS A 348 14.53 40.67 -23.48
C CYS A 348 14.40 40.27 -24.96
N ASP A 349 13.18 39.91 -25.37
CA ASP A 349 12.86 39.68 -26.77
C ASP A 349 13.14 40.95 -27.62
N SER A 350 13.52 40.77 -28.88
CA SER A 350 13.90 41.87 -29.79
C SER A 350 12.86 42.99 -29.94
N LYS A 351 11.56 42.67 -29.85
CA LYS A 351 10.43 43.61 -29.95
C LYS A 351 10.30 44.44 -28.68
N LEU A 352 10.29 43.80 -27.51
CA LEU A 352 10.29 44.48 -26.20
C LEU A 352 11.53 45.37 -26.03
N TYR A 353 12.71 44.86 -26.41
CA TYR A 353 13.96 45.63 -26.38
C TYR A 353 13.84 46.95 -27.17
N ASN A 354 13.29 46.89 -28.38
CA ASN A 354 13.14 48.08 -29.24
C ASN A 354 12.19 49.14 -28.65
N GLU A 355 11.16 48.73 -27.90
CA GLU A 355 10.25 49.67 -27.23
C GLU A 355 10.89 50.28 -25.97
N LEU A 356 11.59 49.48 -25.16
CA LEU A 356 12.26 49.94 -23.94
C LEU A 356 13.44 50.89 -24.22
N VAL A 357 14.19 50.68 -25.32
CA VAL A 357 15.29 51.58 -25.72
C VAL A 357 14.81 53.02 -25.91
N LYS A 358 13.54 53.24 -26.31
CA LYS A 358 12.97 54.59 -26.49
C LYS A 358 12.77 55.34 -25.16
N LEU A 359 12.81 54.65 -24.02
CA LEU A 359 12.55 55.21 -22.69
C LEU A 359 13.80 55.78 -22.02
N ASN A 360 14.99 55.66 -22.64
CA ASN A 360 16.27 56.06 -22.06
C ASN A 360 16.48 55.50 -20.64
N LEU A 361 16.28 54.19 -20.46
CA LEU A 361 16.56 53.52 -19.19
C LEU A 361 18.05 53.67 -18.82
N GLU A 362 18.33 53.82 -17.53
CA GLU A 362 19.71 53.90 -17.01
C GLU A 362 20.41 52.56 -17.19
N GLN A 363 21.71 52.61 -17.51
CA GLN A 363 22.52 51.40 -17.62
C GLN A 363 22.79 50.80 -16.23
N VAL A 364 22.40 49.54 -16.10
CA VAL A 364 22.55 48.71 -14.89
C VAL A 364 23.47 47.55 -15.24
N LYS A 365 24.34 47.15 -14.32
CA LYS A 365 25.14 45.94 -14.50
C LYS A 365 24.22 44.70 -14.47
N PRO A 366 24.25 43.83 -15.49
CA PRO A 366 23.42 42.64 -15.52
C PRO A 366 23.70 41.74 -14.30
N LEU A 367 22.65 41.16 -13.71
CA LEU A 367 22.80 40.21 -12.61
C LEU A 367 23.61 38.96 -13.03
N GLU A 368 23.65 38.62 -14.32
CA GLU A 368 24.42 37.51 -14.90
C GLU A 368 25.92 37.59 -14.54
N GLU A 369 26.50 38.79 -14.47
CA GLU A 369 27.90 38.98 -14.05
C GLU A 369 28.13 38.73 -12.55
N THR A 370 27.07 38.62 -11.74
CA THR A 370 27.13 38.34 -10.29
C THR A 370 27.05 36.84 -9.96
N GLY A 371 26.79 35.98 -10.95
CA GLY A 371 26.73 34.51 -10.78
C GLY A 371 25.46 33.98 -10.08
N LEU A 372 24.44 34.82 -9.87
CA LEU A 372 23.20 34.46 -9.16
C LEU A 372 22.03 34.03 -10.06
N THR A 373 22.09 34.35 -11.36
CA THR A 373 21.01 34.09 -12.33
C THR A 373 21.28 32.92 -13.29
N ASP A 374 22.54 32.53 -13.50
CA ASP A 374 22.90 31.56 -14.56
C ASP A 374 22.61 30.09 -14.22
N ASN A 375 22.39 29.76 -12.94
CA ASN A 375 22.01 28.41 -12.57
C ASN A 375 20.50 28.30 -12.38
N ASN A 376 19.78 28.00 -13.47
CA ASN A 376 18.41 27.44 -13.44
C ASN A 376 18.30 26.13 -12.60
N GLN A 377 19.42 25.63 -12.05
CA GLN A 377 19.48 24.53 -11.11
C GLN A 377 19.28 24.94 -9.64
N LEU A 378 19.45 26.23 -9.28
CA LEU A 378 19.20 26.74 -7.92
C LEU A 378 17.74 27.19 -7.84
N LEU A 379 16.92 26.34 -7.23
CA LEU A 379 15.47 26.41 -7.09
C LEU A 379 14.99 27.35 -5.96
N PHE A 380 15.81 27.65 -4.94
CA PHE A 380 15.39 28.40 -3.74
C PHE A 380 16.31 29.57 -3.36
N ASP A 381 15.75 30.62 -2.73
CA ASP A 381 16.50 31.81 -2.30
C ASP A 381 17.61 31.49 -1.28
N ASP A 382 17.38 30.46 -0.46
CA ASP A 382 18.37 29.93 0.49
C ASP A 382 19.60 29.38 -0.24
N GLU A 383 19.44 28.90 -1.47
CA GLU A 383 20.49 28.27 -2.25
C GLU A 383 21.45 29.28 -2.89
N LYS A 384 20.87 30.37 -3.38
CA LYS A 384 21.60 31.49 -3.98
C LYS A 384 22.52 32.18 -2.97
N LEU A 385 22.07 32.30 -1.71
CA LEU A 385 22.86 32.89 -0.62
C LEU A 385 24.06 32.00 -0.23
N LEU A 386 23.85 30.69 -0.03
CA LEU A 386 24.90 29.70 0.28
C LEU A 386 25.97 29.61 -0.80
N TYR A 387 25.54 29.60 -2.08
CA TYR A 387 26.44 29.61 -3.22
C TYR A 387 27.37 30.84 -3.19
N LYS A 388 26.82 32.04 -2.96
CA LYS A 388 27.61 33.28 -2.88
C LYS A 388 28.63 33.26 -1.73
N ILE A 389 28.28 32.68 -0.58
CA ILE A 389 29.18 32.54 0.59
C ILE A 389 30.35 31.61 0.30
N SER A 390 30.08 30.47 -0.36
CA SER A 390 31.13 29.53 -0.75
C SER A 390 32.12 30.11 -1.77
N TYR A 391 31.62 30.95 -2.68
CA TYR A 391 32.41 31.47 -3.80
C TYR A 391 33.17 32.77 -3.46
N MET A 392 32.59 33.64 -2.61
CA MET A 392 33.18 34.95 -2.28
C MET A 392 34.09 34.97 -1.05
N LYS A 393 34.30 33.84 -0.35
CA LYS A 393 35.16 33.73 0.84
C LYS A 393 34.91 34.85 1.86
N LEU A 394 33.65 35.08 2.22
CA LEU A 394 33.26 36.13 3.17
C LEU A 394 33.97 35.92 4.53
N GLU A 395 34.50 37.00 5.11
CA GLU A 395 35.16 36.99 6.43
C GLU A 395 34.23 36.54 7.58
N ASN A 396 32.90 36.58 7.36
CA ASN A 396 31.86 36.28 8.35
C ASN A 396 31.27 34.86 8.24
N TYR A 397 32.07 33.88 7.82
CA TYR A 397 31.67 32.47 7.66
C TYR A 397 30.92 31.90 8.89
N ASP A 398 31.40 32.18 10.11
CA ASP A 398 30.85 31.60 11.34
C ASP A 398 29.43 32.12 11.66
N GLU A 399 29.12 33.40 11.35
CA GLU A 399 27.79 34.00 11.56
C GLU A 399 26.76 33.32 10.64
N ILE A 400 27.13 33.08 9.38
CA ILE A 400 26.21 32.53 8.40
C ILE A 400 26.03 31.02 8.56
N PHE A 401 27.10 30.29 8.88
CA PHE A 401 26.99 28.86 9.20
C PHE A 401 26.06 28.62 10.40
N SER A 402 26.11 29.50 11.41
CA SER A 402 25.21 29.46 12.57
C SER A 402 23.75 29.71 12.18
N TYR A 403 23.50 30.69 11.30
CA TYR A 403 22.16 30.96 10.77
C TYR A 403 21.55 29.74 10.06
N TYR A 404 22.31 29.04 9.20
CA TYR A 404 21.78 27.86 8.52
C TYR A 404 21.51 26.68 9.45
N LYS A 405 22.32 26.53 10.52
CA LYS A 405 22.03 25.56 11.58
C LYS A 405 20.68 25.85 12.23
N GLU A 406 20.42 27.11 12.59
CA GLU A 406 19.15 27.54 13.19
C GLU A 406 17.96 27.32 12.24
N GLN A 407 18.13 27.62 10.94
CA GLN A 407 17.10 27.35 9.94
C GLN A 407 16.79 25.86 9.81
N VAL A 408 17.81 25.00 9.83
CA VAL A 408 17.62 23.55 9.77
C VAL A 408 16.93 23.04 11.04
N GLU A 409 17.35 23.50 12.22
CA GLU A 409 16.71 23.14 13.49
C GLU A 409 15.23 23.55 13.50
N HIS A 410 14.92 24.77 13.07
CA HIS A 410 13.55 25.27 13.01
C HIS A 410 12.70 24.49 11.99
N SER A 411 13.19 24.29 10.77
CA SER A 411 12.50 23.52 9.74
C SER A 411 12.32 22.05 10.14
N PHE A 412 13.28 21.46 10.86
CA PHE A 412 13.16 20.11 11.39
C PHE A 412 12.03 20.01 12.43
N LEU A 413 11.92 20.99 13.35
CA LEU A 413 10.84 21.05 14.34
C LEU A 413 9.46 21.25 13.70
N LEU A 414 9.39 21.98 12.59
CA LEU A 414 8.15 22.16 11.81
C LEU A 414 7.81 20.98 10.88
N GLY A 415 8.74 20.04 10.71
CA GLY A 415 8.58 18.90 9.81
C GLY A 415 8.79 19.21 8.32
N GLU A 416 9.44 20.32 8.00
CA GLU A 416 9.81 20.73 6.64
C GLU A 416 10.99 19.90 6.10
N VAL A 417 10.79 18.58 6.00
CA VAL A 417 11.81 17.58 5.62
C VAL A 417 12.53 17.95 4.34
N GLY A 418 11.79 18.45 3.33
CA GLY A 418 12.37 18.88 2.06
C GLY A 418 13.37 20.02 2.22
N LYS A 419 13.03 21.03 3.03
CA LYS A 419 13.90 22.18 3.29
C LYS A 419 15.14 21.79 4.12
N VAL A 420 14.96 20.95 5.14
CA VAL A 420 16.08 20.41 5.93
C VAL A 420 17.08 19.67 5.04
N LYS A 421 16.59 18.70 4.25
CA LYS A 421 17.46 17.94 3.34
C LYS A 421 18.17 18.87 2.35
N ASN A 422 17.44 19.82 1.78
CA ASN A 422 18.01 20.75 0.81
C ASN A 422 19.18 21.54 1.41
N ILE A 423 18.95 22.25 2.52
CA ILE A 423 19.98 23.06 3.18
C ILE A 423 21.17 22.19 3.61
N CYS A 424 20.92 20.99 4.15
CA CYS A 424 22.00 20.08 4.54
C CYS A 424 22.83 19.61 3.34
N CYS A 425 22.19 19.18 2.24
CA CYS A 425 22.89 18.76 1.02
C CYS A 425 23.72 19.89 0.42
N MET A 426 23.13 21.09 0.37
CA MET A 426 23.83 22.30 -0.05
C MET A 426 25.10 22.58 0.76
N ILE A 427 25.02 22.46 2.09
CA ILE A 427 26.19 22.68 2.94
C ILE A 427 27.30 21.67 2.61
N LEU A 428 26.96 20.41 2.30
CA LEU A 428 27.94 19.39 1.88
C LEU A 428 28.53 19.62 0.48
N GLU A 429 27.77 20.25 -0.41
CA GLU A 429 28.18 20.54 -1.78
C GLU A 429 29.03 21.80 -1.88
N TYR A 430 28.60 22.88 -1.23
CA TYR A 430 29.17 24.21 -1.39
C TYR A 430 30.12 24.63 -0.26
N LEU A 431 30.01 24.10 0.96
CA LEU A 431 30.93 24.43 2.04
C LEU A 431 31.95 23.29 2.25
N GLU A 432 33.23 23.63 2.34
CA GLU A 432 34.27 22.66 2.69
C GLU A 432 34.02 22.12 4.11
N CYS A 433 33.39 20.95 4.19
CA CYS A 433 33.08 20.26 5.44
C CYS A 433 34.31 19.57 6.06
N SER A 434 35.48 20.19 5.99
CA SER A 434 36.76 19.61 6.44
C SER A 434 36.84 19.43 7.96
N ASN A 435 36.08 20.19 8.73
CA ASN A 435 35.99 20.05 10.19
C ASN A 435 34.67 19.39 10.63
N ILE A 436 34.71 18.06 10.80
CA ILE A 436 33.54 17.27 11.21
C ILE A 436 32.94 17.73 12.53
N ASP A 437 33.74 18.26 13.46
CA ASP A 437 33.22 18.69 14.76
C ASP A 437 32.33 19.94 14.67
N ARG A 438 32.39 20.68 13.55
CA ARG A 438 31.51 21.80 13.24
C ARG A 438 30.31 21.40 12.37
N THR A 439 30.47 20.41 11.49
CA THR A 439 29.46 20.03 10.47
C THR A 439 28.71 18.74 10.77
N TYR A 440 29.04 18.03 11.85
CA TYR A 440 28.44 16.72 12.16
C TYR A 440 26.90 16.74 12.16
N TRP A 441 26.28 17.83 12.60
CA TRP A 441 24.82 17.99 12.66
C TRP A 441 24.15 17.82 11.29
N VAL A 442 24.81 18.22 10.20
CA VAL A 442 24.34 18.05 8.81
C VAL A 442 24.14 16.56 8.53
N PHE A 443 25.13 15.75 8.89
CA PHE A 443 25.06 14.29 8.73
C PHE A 443 24.00 13.66 9.64
N VAL A 444 23.84 14.16 10.87
CA VAL A 444 22.80 13.66 11.78
C VAL A 444 21.40 13.79 11.17
N TYR A 445 21.07 14.98 10.65
CA TYR A 445 19.75 15.19 10.04
C TYR A 445 19.58 14.40 8.73
N LEU A 446 20.60 14.30 7.89
CA LEU A 446 20.52 13.52 6.65
C LEU A 446 20.37 12.01 6.92
N ILE A 447 21.08 11.47 7.91
CA ILE A 447 20.92 10.07 8.35
C ILE A 447 19.51 9.85 8.91
N TYR A 448 19.02 10.79 9.73
CA TYR A 448 17.67 10.71 10.28
C TYR A 448 16.59 10.72 9.18
N LEU A 449 16.77 11.53 8.13
CA LEU A 449 15.82 11.74 7.04
C LEU A 449 16.13 10.90 5.78
N LEU A 450 16.84 9.78 5.94
CA LEU A 450 17.26 8.92 4.84
C LEU A 450 16.03 8.26 4.17
N ASP A 451 15.77 8.55 2.89
CA ASP A 451 14.70 7.90 2.10
C ASP A 451 15.18 7.30 0.77
N SER A 452 16.43 7.57 0.36
CA SER A 452 17.00 7.07 -0.88
C SER A 452 18.49 6.69 -0.74
N GLU A 453 18.99 5.96 -1.74
CA GLU A 453 20.41 5.64 -1.85
C GLU A 453 21.27 6.82 -2.27
N GLN A 454 20.69 7.77 -3.00
CA GLN A 454 21.41 8.98 -3.39
C GLN A 454 21.78 9.79 -2.14
N ASP A 455 20.88 9.86 -1.16
CA ASP A 455 21.18 10.48 0.14
C ASP A 455 22.32 9.73 0.86
N TYR A 456 22.26 8.40 0.88
CA TYR A 456 23.30 7.58 1.53
C TYR A 456 24.67 7.75 0.85
N ARG A 457 24.71 7.78 -0.49
CA ARG A 457 25.96 8.03 -1.25
C ARG A 457 26.54 9.39 -0.94
N LEU A 458 25.71 10.43 -0.93
CA LEU A 458 26.13 11.77 -0.56
C LEU A 458 26.76 11.81 0.84
N ILE A 459 26.13 11.15 1.82
CA ILE A 459 26.66 11.02 3.19
C ILE A 459 27.99 10.26 3.20
N SER A 460 28.04 9.09 2.57
CA SER A 460 29.21 8.19 2.65
C SER A 460 30.44 8.69 1.89
N GLU A 461 30.28 9.39 0.77
CA GLU A 461 31.39 9.96 -0.02
C GLU A 461 32.01 11.21 0.63
N LYS A 462 31.24 11.94 1.43
CA LYS A 462 31.64 13.24 2.01
C LYS A 462 32.19 13.17 3.44
N ILE A 463 32.13 12.01 4.10
CA ILE A 463 32.67 11.87 5.46
C ILE A 463 34.18 11.68 5.41
N ASN A 464 34.92 12.71 5.83
CA ASN A 464 36.34 12.59 6.13
C ASN A 464 36.52 12.25 7.62
N PHE A 465 37.32 11.22 7.89
CA PHE A 465 37.27 10.43 9.13
C PHE A 465 38.04 11.01 10.33
N SER A 466 38.41 12.28 10.31
CA SER A 466 39.19 12.91 11.39
C SER A 466 38.31 13.68 12.36
N GLY A 467 38.33 13.33 13.65
CA GLY A 467 37.64 14.06 14.73
C GLY A 467 36.84 13.15 15.67
N ARG A 468 36.30 13.73 16.76
CA ARG A 468 35.53 12.98 17.78
C ARG A 468 34.19 12.48 17.23
N TYR A 469 33.51 13.27 16.41
CA TYR A 469 32.26 12.86 15.75
C TYR A 469 32.50 11.91 14.56
N GLY A 470 33.70 11.91 13.97
CA GLY A 470 34.05 11.03 12.86
C GLY A 470 33.91 9.55 13.19
N VAL A 471 34.36 9.12 14.38
CA VAL A 471 34.23 7.72 14.83
C VAL A 471 32.77 7.33 15.10
N LEU A 472 31.95 8.24 15.61
CA LEU A 472 30.51 8.01 15.80
C LEU A 472 29.79 7.81 14.46
N LEU A 473 30.04 8.71 13.50
CA LEU A 473 29.43 8.63 12.17
C LEU A 473 29.91 7.40 11.40
N GLN A 474 31.18 7.02 11.51
CA GLN A 474 31.70 5.74 11.01
C GLN A 474 30.93 4.55 11.57
N LEU A 475 30.69 4.53 12.89
CA LEU A 475 29.97 3.45 13.52
C LEU A 475 28.51 3.37 13.04
N VAL A 476 27.83 4.50 12.90
CA VAL A 476 26.46 4.56 12.36
C VAL A 476 26.42 4.06 10.91
N ILE A 477 27.41 4.41 10.08
CA ILE A 477 27.52 3.92 8.71
C ILE A 477 27.84 2.42 8.65
N ALA A 478 28.73 1.94 9.53
CA ALA A 478 29.03 0.52 9.64
C ALA A 478 27.78 -0.29 10.03
N LEU A 479 26.97 0.24 10.95
CA LEU A 479 25.67 -0.34 11.34
C LEU A 479 24.69 -0.35 10.17
N LEU A 480 24.54 0.77 9.45
CA LEU A 480 23.70 0.85 8.25
C LEU A 480 24.15 -0.15 7.16
N ASN A 481 25.46 -0.40 7.04
CA ASN A 481 25.99 -1.38 6.08
C ASN A 481 25.98 -2.82 6.56
N ASN A 482 25.52 -3.05 7.80
CA ASN A 482 25.53 -4.33 8.49
C ASN A 482 26.93 -5.00 8.44
N ASP A 483 27.99 -4.21 8.66
CA ASP A 483 29.38 -4.68 8.68
C ASP A 483 29.83 -4.92 10.14
N GLU A 484 29.68 -6.15 10.61
CA GLU A 484 30.01 -6.52 11.99
C GLU A 484 31.47 -6.23 12.36
N LYS A 485 32.41 -6.45 11.42
CA LYS A 485 33.84 -6.25 11.68
C LYS A 485 34.16 -4.77 11.85
N GLU A 486 33.66 -3.94 10.94
CA GLU A 486 33.87 -2.49 11.02
C GLU A 486 33.13 -1.89 12.24
N CYS A 487 31.94 -2.40 12.56
CA CYS A 487 31.21 -2.04 13.78
C CYS A 487 32.06 -2.31 15.02
N GLN A 488 32.67 -3.49 15.13
CA GLN A 488 33.46 -3.86 16.29
C GLN A 488 34.74 -3.01 16.43
N ILE A 489 35.40 -2.70 15.31
CA ILE A 489 36.55 -1.78 15.29
C ILE A 489 36.12 -0.38 15.76
N CYS A 490 35.02 0.14 15.25
CA CYS A 490 34.51 1.46 15.59
C CYS A 490 34.01 1.54 17.05
N TRP A 491 33.37 0.49 17.56
CA TRP A 491 32.99 0.38 18.98
C TRP A 491 34.20 0.46 19.90
N ASN A 492 35.25 -0.32 19.61
CA ASN A 492 36.47 -0.28 20.41
C ASN A 492 37.13 1.10 20.38
N LYS A 493 37.19 1.76 19.21
CA LYS A 493 37.68 3.13 19.08
C LYS A 493 36.82 4.13 19.88
N LEU A 494 35.48 4.06 19.75
CA LEU A 494 34.56 4.94 20.46
C LEU A 494 34.76 4.87 21.97
N LEU A 495 34.96 3.66 22.50
CA LEU A 495 35.23 3.46 23.92
C LEU A 495 36.58 4.07 24.35
N THR A 496 37.54 4.30 23.47
CA THR A 496 38.80 4.99 23.83
C THR A 496 38.69 6.52 23.83
N ILE A 497 37.63 7.09 23.25
CA ILE A 497 37.43 8.54 23.17
C ILE A 497 36.94 9.09 24.51
N ASN A 498 37.40 10.29 24.89
CA ASN A 498 36.84 11.00 26.02
C ASN A 498 35.45 11.56 25.68
N LEU A 499 34.40 10.84 26.08
CA LEU A 499 33.00 11.15 25.80
C LEU A 499 32.50 12.44 26.51
N MET A 500 33.23 12.95 27.51
CA MET A 500 32.88 14.22 28.17
C MET A 500 33.12 15.44 27.29
N LYS A 501 33.90 15.28 26.21
CA LYS A 501 34.21 16.37 25.29
C LYS A 501 33.13 16.58 24.24
N PHE A 502 32.08 15.78 24.11
CA PHE A 502 31.02 16.03 23.12
C PHE A 502 30.18 17.26 23.48
N ASN A 503 29.60 17.90 22.45
CA ASN A 503 28.75 19.07 22.65
C ASN A 503 27.46 18.69 23.39
N LYS A 504 26.87 19.66 24.11
CA LYS A 504 25.61 19.49 24.84
C LYS A 504 24.45 20.10 24.06
N ASP A 505 24.18 19.56 22.87
CA ASP A 505 23.15 20.01 21.94
C ASP A 505 22.20 18.85 21.56
N SER A 506 21.12 19.19 20.85
CA SER A 506 20.10 18.23 20.39
C SER A 506 20.65 17.24 19.37
N GLU A 507 21.57 17.66 18.52
CA GLU A 507 22.09 16.84 17.42
C GLU A 507 23.04 15.76 17.95
N THR A 508 23.84 16.07 18.97
CA THR A 508 24.62 15.05 19.68
C THR A 508 23.71 14.02 20.32
N ARG A 509 22.63 14.43 21.01
CA ARG A 509 21.63 13.51 21.57
C ARG A 509 21.02 12.62 20.50
N LEU A 510 20.64 13.22 19.37
CA LEU A 510 20.02 12.53 18.26
C LEU A 510 20.97 11.49 17.63
N LEU A 511 22.25 11.85 17.42
CA LEU A 511 23.26 10.94 16.90
C LEU A 511 23.47 9.72 17.81
N PHE A 512 23.58 9.94 19.13
CA PHE A 512 23.67 8.83 20.08
C PHE A 512 22.37 8.01 20.15
N SER A 513 21.20 8.63 19.98
CA SER A 513 19.93 7.90 19.87
C SER A 513 19.93 6.98 18.66
N ILE A 514 20.29 7.50 17.47
CA ILE A 514 20.40 6.72 16.22
C ILE A 514 21.38 5.55 16.40
N LEU A 515 22.54 5.83 17.03
CA LEU A 515 23.53 4.81 17.32
C LEU A 515 22.94 3.66 18.17
N ILE A 516 22.26 4.00 19.28
CA ILE A 516 21.64 3.00 20.17
C ILE A 516 20.52 2.25 19.43
N GLU A 517 19.64 2.96 18.73
CA GLU A 517 18.51 2.39 17.98
C GLU A 517 18.98 1.37 16.93
N TYR A 518 19.94 1.73 16.08
CA TYR A 518 20.50 0.81 15.08
C TYR A 518 21.29 -0.35 15.73
N SER A 519 21.99 -0.08 16.84
CA SER A 519 22.68 -1.14 17.60
C SER A 519 21.71 -2.16 18.19
N TYR A 520 20.52 -1.74 18.62
CA TYR A 520 19.46 -2.63 19.09
C TYR A 520 18.88 -3.47 17.94
N GLN A 521 18.64 -2.86 16.77
CA GLN A 521 18.09 -3.56 15.61
C GLN A 521 19.00 -4.68 15.10
N PHE A 522 20.31 -4.44 14.99
CA PHE A 522 21.24 -5.42 14.42
C PHE A 522 21.79 -6.43 15.43
N PHE A 523 21.86 -6.08 16.72
CA PHE A 523 22.65 -6.85 17.69
C PHE A 523 21.98 -7.09 19.05
N TYR A 524 20.65 -6.95 19.18
CA TYR A 524 19.88 -7.02 20.45
C TYR A 524 20.48 -7.87 21.61
N LYS A 525 20.95 -9.11 21.36
CA LYS A 525 21.53 -9.99 22.39
C LYS A 525 23.03 -9.76 22.69
N THR A 526 23.80 -9.25 21.73
CA THR A 526 25.26 -9.05 21.84
C THR A 526 25.66 -7.59 22.10
N THR A 527 24.84 -6.60 21.71
CA THR A 527 25.12 -5.16 21.95
C THR A 527 24.83 -4.69 23.36
N ASP A 528 24.07 -5.42 24.17
CA ASP A 528 23.81 -5.03 25.56
C ASP A 528 25.13 -4.77 26.31
N LYS A 529 26.19 -5.56 26.05
CA LYS A 529 27.51 -5.30 26.64
C LYS A 529 28.11 -3.95 26.21
N TYR A 530 28.17 -3.68 24.91
CA TYR A 530 28.77 -2.43 24.38
C TYR A 530 27.96 -1.20 24.77
N ILE A 531 26.62 -1.30 24.76
CA ILE A 531 25.74 -0.21 25.18
C ILE A 531 25.90 0.03 26.68
N GLN A 532 25.96 -1.01 27.52
CA GLN A 532 26.21 -0.83 28.96
C GLN A 532 27.58 -0.21 29.24
N GLU A 533 28.64 -0.60 28.52
CA GLU A 533 29.96 0.02 28.61
C GLU A 533 29.94 1.49 28.18
N LEU A 534 29.21 1.82 27.10
CA LEU A 534 28.99 3.18 26.65
C LEU A 534 28.25 4.02 27.70
N MET A 535 27.16 3.49 28.25
CA MET A 535 26.34 4.15 29.27
C MET A 535 27.13 4.41 30.54
N ASN A 536 27.99 3.47 30.97
CA ASN A 536 28.88 3.65 32.11
C ASN A 536 29.90 4.79 31.88
N LYS A 537 30.42 4.96 30.66
CA LYS A 537 31.34 6.06 30.32
C LYS A 537 30.64 7.41 30.16
N ILE A 538 29.39 7.42 29.69
CA ILE A 538 28.60 8.65 29.54
C ILE A 538 27.97 9.08 30.86
N LYS A 539 27.99 8.25 31.91
CA LYS A 539 27.35 8.51 33.21
C LYS A 539 27.75 9.85 33.85
N GLU A 540 28.98 10.30 33.65
CA GLU A 540 29.46 11.60 34.12
C GLU A 540 28.94 12.79 33.30
N ASN A 541 28.44 12.56 32.08
CA ASN A 541 27.75 13.53 31.24
C ASN A 541 26.23 13.43 31.45
N GLU A 542 25.73 14.01 32.55
CA GLU A 542 24.31 13.95 32.95
C GLU A 542 23.32 14.35 31.84
N PHE A 543 23.72 15.29 30.96
CA PHE A 543 22.92 15.77 29.84
C PHE A 543 22.63 14.69 28.80
N LEU A 544 23.62 13.86 28.46
CA LEU A 544 23.47 12.74 27.54
C LEU A 544 22.93 11.50 28.26
N TYR A 545 23.46 11.19 29.44
CA TYR A 545 23.13 9.98 30.19
C TYR A 545 21.63 9.87 30.46
N SER A 546 21.00 10.92 31.01
CA SER A 546 19.57 10.92 31.32
C SER A 546 18.68 10.68 30.10
N TYR A 547 19.05 11.24 28.95
CA TYR A 547 18.32 11.06 27.69
C TYR A 547 18.52 9.65 27.11
N LEU A 548 19.76 9.17 27.05
CA LEU A 548 20.07 7.86 26.48
C LEU A 548 19.54 6.71 27.34
N VAL A 549 19.48 6.86 28.68
CA VAL A 549 18.80 5.91 29.56
C VAL A 549 17.33 5.78 29.18
N LYS A 550 16.64 6.90 28.88
CA LYS A 550 15.24 6.88 28.42
C LYS A 550 15.10 6.14 27.09
N VAL A 551 15.97 6.44 26.11
CA VAL A 551 15.98 5.77 24.80
C VAL A 551 16.21 4.27 24.95
N GLN A 552 17.23 3.86 25.70
CA GLN A 552 17.53 2.45 25.95
C GLN A 552 16.39 1.74 26.67
N THR A 553 15.82 2.36 27.72
CA THR A 553 14.70 1.80 28.47
C THR A 553 13.47 1.63 27.59
N ARG A 554 13.13 2.66 26.79
CA ARG A 554 12.04 2.60 25.81
C ARG A 554 12.22 1.45 24.84
N LEU A 555 13.38 1.37 24.18
CA LEU A 555 13.66 0.32 23.20
C LEU A 555 13.63 -1.07 23.83
N SER A 556 14.26 -1.25 25.00
CA SER A 556 14.23 -2.52 25.73
C SER A 556 12.79 -2.97 26.02
N ILE A 557 11.92 -2.04 26.45
CA ILE A 557 10.50 -2.33 26.67
C ILE A 557 9.81 -2.68 25.35
N GLN A 558 9.98 -1.88 24.30
CA GLN A 558 9.33 -2.12 23.01
C GLN A 558 9.74 -3.46 22.40
N PHE A 559 11.04 -3.80 22.40
CA PHE A 559 11.52 -5.09 21.91
C PHE A 559 10.96 -6.24 22.72
N ARG A 560 10.89 -6.12 24.05
CA ARG A 560 10.25 -7.13 24.92
C ARG A 560 8.76 -7.31 24.62
N LEU A 561 8.03 -6.23 24.35
CA LEU A 561 6.62 -6.30 23.97
C LEU A 561 6.45 -7.03 22.64
N ILE A 562 7.29 -6.69 21.65
CA ILE A 562 7.28 -7.32 20.32
C ILE A 562 7.62 -8.82 20.41
N THR A 563 8.54 -9.22 21.29
CA THR A 563 8.92 -10.62 21.51
C THR A 563 8.03 -11.35 22.51
N GLY A 564 7.04 -10.69 23.11
CA GLY A 564 6.12 -11.32 24.07
C GLY A 564 6.74 -11.64 25.44
N GLU A 565 7.87 -11.03 25.79
CA GLU A 565 8.42 -11.11 27.15
C GLU A 565 7.55 -10.32 28.13
N ASP A 566 7.38 -10.83 29.36
CA ASP A 566 6.58 -10.13 30.37
C ASP A 566 7.30 -8.85 30.85
N ILE A 567 6.53 -7.78 30.98
CA ILE A 567 7.04 -6.44 31.33
C ILE A 567 6.29 -5.88 32.52
N ASN A 568 7.06 -5.54 33.55
CA ASN A 568 6.60 -4.70 34.63
C ASN A 568 6.62 -3.22 34.18
N VAL A 569 5.43 -2.66 33.92
CA VAL A 569 5.24 -1.27 33.47
C VAL A 569 5.67 -0.27 34.55
N ASP A 570 5.70 -0.67 35.83
CA ASP A 570 6.17 0.14 36.95
C ASP A 570 7.66 0.48 36.85
N ILE A 571 8.40 -0.15 35.93
CA ILE A 571 9.77 0.25 35.60
C ILE A 571 9.78 1.67 35.00
N LEU A 572 8.75 2.07 34.25
CA LEU A 572 8.64 3.42 33.68
C LEU A 572 8.52 4.50 34.77
N ASP A 573 7.92 4.17 35.93
CA ASP A 573 7.82 5.08 37.08
C ASP A 573 9.20 5.47 37.64
N LYS A 574 10.21 4.63 37.43
CA LYS A 574 11.59 4.91 37.86
C LYS A 574 12.35 5.86 36.94
N PHE A 575 11.84 6.16 35.73
CA PHE A 575 12.61 6.83 34.68
C PHE A 575 12.08 8.22 34.22
N ASN A 576 11.18 8.85 34.99
CA ASN A 576 10.70 10.22 34.74
C ASN A 576 10.26 10.46 33.28
N ILE A 577 9.42 9.56 32.78
CA ILE A 577 8.88 9.52 31.41
C ILE A 577 7.60 10.37 31.33
N GLU A 578 7.31 10.95 30.16
CA GLU A 578 6.09 11.74 29.93
C GLU A 578 4.82 10.90 30.17
N LYS A 579 3.75 11.53 30.65
CA LYS A 579 2.49 10.84 30.98
C LYS A 579 1.89 10.15 29.74
N GLU A 580 2.04 10.78 28.58
CA GLU A 580 1.55 10.31 27.29
C GLU A 580 2.30 9.04 26.83
N GLU A 581 3.63 9.01 26.92
CA GLU A 581 4.45 7.84 26.57
C GLU A 581 4.15 6.64 27.46
N ARG A 582 3.87 6.87 28.76
CA ARG A 582 3.43 5.79 29.66
C ARG A 582 2.14 5.15 29.18
N ILE A 583 1.15 5.95 28.79
CA ILE A 583 -0.13 5.43 28.34
C ILE A 583 0.01 4.74 26.98
N LEU A 584 0.84 5.26 26.08
CA LEU A 584 1.17 4.58 24.82
C LEU A 584 1.84 3.22 25.08
N CYS A 585 2.74 3.12 26.07
CA CYS A 585 3.34 1.86 26.47
C CYS A 585 2.31 0.88 27.05
N GLU A 586 1.39 1.34 27.91
CA GLU A 586 0.28 0.52 28.42
C GLU A 586 -0.61 0.01 27.27
N ILE A 587 -0.88 0.86 26.28
CA ILE A 587 -1.64 0.47 25.08
C ILE A 587 -0.88 -0.56 24.26
N TRP A 588 0.40 -0.34 23.97
CA TRP A 588 1.23 -1.32 23.26
C TRP A 588 1.24 -2.65 24.00
N LYS A 589 1.39 -2.64 25.33
CA LYS A 589 1.30 -3.84 26.15
C LYS A 589 -0.03 -4.56 25.97
N ASN A 590 -1.15 -3.84 26.11
CA ASN A 590 -2.48 -4.41 25.96
C ASN A 590 -2.72 -4.94 24.53
N PHE A 591 -2.18 -4.25 23.51
CA PHE A 591 -2.22 -4.68 22.12
C PHE A 591 -1.46 -6.00 21.90
N PHE A 592 -0.19 -6.07 22.31
CA PHE A 592 0.67 -7.24 22.10
C PHE A 592 0.27 -8.47 22.94
N VAL A 593 -0.32 -8.24 24.12
CA VAL A 593 -0.94 -9.29 24.97
C VAL A 593 -2.37 -9.62 24.51
N SER A 594 -2.90 -8.88 23.52
CA SER A 594 -4.24 -9.04 22.96
C SER A 594 -5.39 -8.86 23.96
N ASP A 595 -5.22 -8.05 25.01
CA ASP A 595 -6.25 -7.75 26.01
C ASP A 595 -7.22 -6.66 25.52
N ALA A 596 -8.28 -7.07 24.83
CA ALA A 596 -9.23 -6.17 24.16
C ALA A 596 -9.96 -5.22 25.11
N GLU A 597 -10.35 -5.70 26.30
CA GLU A 597 -11.07 -4.88 27.28
C GLU A 597 -10.17 -3.77 27.84
N LYS A 598 -8.93 -4.12 28.23
CA LYS A 598 -7.96 -3.11 28.70
C LYS A 598 -7.51 -2.20 27.58
N LEU A 599 -7.39 -2.71 26.35
CA LEU A 599 -7.05 -1.92 25.18
C LEU A 599 -8.13 -0.85 24.92
N ASP A 600 -9.41 -1.22 24.92
CA ASP A 600 -10.52 -0.27 24.78
C ASP A 600 -10.56 0.77 25.89
N ALA A 601 -10.36 0.34 27.14
CA ALA A 601 -10.29 1.26 28.27
C ALA A 601 -9.11 2.24 28.12
N SER A 602 -7.98 1.78 27.61
CA SER A 602 -6.77 2.59 27.40
C SER A 602 -6.93 3.55 26.22
N LEU A 603 -7.50 3.10 25.10
CA LEU A 603 -7.82 3.94 23.93
C LEU A 603 -8.78 5.07 24.32
N ARG A 604 -9.81 4.80 25.15
CA ARG A 604 -10.72 5.84 25.67
C ARG A 604 -10.05 6.83 26.62
N LYS A 605 -9.03 6.42 27.37
CA LYS A 605 -8.24 7.33 28.21
C LYS A 605 -7.38 8.25 27.33
N VAL A 606 -6.76 7.70 26.29
CA VAL A 606 -5.90 8.45 25.37
C VAL A 606 -6.68 9.40 24.48
N SER A 607 -7.86 9.02 24.02
CA SER A 607 -8.71 9.89 23.20
C SER A 607 -9.14 11.19 23.92
N LYS A 608 -8.99 11.23 25.25
CA LYS A 608 -9.26 12.43 26.09
C LYS A 608 -8.00 13.27 26.36
N LEU A 609 -6.81 12.73 26.10
CA LEU A 609 -5.52 13.35 26.40
C LEU A 609 -4.78 13.80 25.14
N ILE A 610 -4.92 13.03 24.05
CA ILE A 610 -4.26 13.30 22.77
C ILE A 610 -5.25 14.00 21.86
N THR A 611 -5.09 15.33 21.73
CA THR A 611 -5.83 16.15 20.76
C THR A 611 -5.19 16.05 19.37
N PRO A 612 -5.87 16.49 18.29
CA PRO A 612 -5.28 16.52 16.94
C PRO A 612 -3.95 17.27 16.83
N GLU A 613 -3.69 18.22 17.74
CA GLU A 613 -2.46 19.03 17.80
C GLU A 613 -1.32 18.33 18.56
N SER A 614 -1.58 17.18 19.20
CA SER A 614 -0.56 16.43 19.95
C SER A 614 0.40 15.68 19.02
N LYS A 615 1.70 15.69 19.35
CA LYS A 615 2.75 14.94 18.63
C LYS A 615 2.49 13.42 18.56
N TYR A 616 1.65 12.88 19.44
CA TYR A 616 1.31 11.45 19.51
C TYR A 616 -0.05 11.10 18.88
N TYR A 617 -0.74 12.07 18.26
CA TYR A 617 -2.04 11.83 17.62
C TYR A 617 -1.97 10.76 16.52
N LYS A 618 -0.89 10.76 15.73
CA LYS A 618 -0.62 9.73 14.72
C LYS A 618 -0.54 8.34 15.35
N SER A 619 0.27 8.19 16.39
CA SER A 619 0.47 6.93 17.11
C SER A 619 -0.86 6.39 17.65
N TYR A 620 -1.69 7.26 18.23
CA TYR A 620 -3.04 6.90 18.69
C TYR A 620 -3.95 6.44 17.56
N MET A 621 -4.00 7.16 16.43
CA MET A 621 -4.83 6.78 15.29
C MET A 621 -4.36 5.49 14.62
N GLY A 622 -3.04 5.30 14.47
CA GLY A 622 -2.44 4.06 13.96
C GLY A 622 -2.77 2.87 14.86
N LEU A 623 -2.76 3.06 16.19
CA LEU A 623 -3.19 2.06 17.17
C LEU A 623 -4.68 1.73 17.04
N PHE A 624 -5.54 2.74 16.88
CA PHE A 624 -6.97 2.54 16.65
C PHE A 624 -7.21 1.72 15.38
N ILE A 625 -6.57 2.07 14.26
CA ILE A 625 -6.68 1.36 12.98
C ILE A 625 -6.15 -0.08 13.09
N ALA A 626 -4.99 -0.29 13.72
CA ALA A 626 -4.41 -1.62 13.89
C ALA A 626 -5.32 -2.52 14.76
N THR A 627 -5.95 -1.94 15.80
CA THR A 627 -6.92 -2.64 16.65
C THR A 627 -8.17 -3.02 15.87
N GLU A 628 -8.71 -2.11 15.08
CA GLU A 628 -9.84 -2.38 14.19
C GLU A 628 -9.47 -3.40 13.10
N HIS A 629 -8.24 -3.39 12.57
CA HIS A 629 -7.78 -4.39 11.61
C HIS A 629 -7.74 -5.80 12.21
N ILE A 630 -7.23 -5.96 13.44
CA ILE A 630 -7.27 -7.24 14.16
C ILE A 630 -8.72 -7.69 14.39
N ARG A 631 -9.63 -6.75 14.70
CA ARG A 631 -11.07 -7.02 14.83
C ARG A 631 -11.70 -7.40 13.49
N ASP A 632 -11.39 -6.72 12.40
CA ASP A 632 -11.93 -7.03 11.07
C ASP A 632 -11.42 -8.37 10.54
N LEU A 633 -10.14 -8.71 10.79
CA LEU A 633 -9.59 -10.04 10.53
C LEU A 633 -10.40 -11.12 11.28
N SER A 634 -10.86 -10.82 12.50
CA SER A 634 -11.76 -11.70 13.25
C SER A 634 -13.23 -11.70 12.79
N ILE A 635 -13.72 -10.59 12.22
CA ILE A 635 -15.14 -10.32 11.94
C ILE A 635 -15.54 -10.48 10.46
N LYS A 636 -14.61 -10.71 9.51
CA LYS A 636 -14.92 -10.90 8.07
C LYS A 636 -16.20 -11.74 7.84
N GLU A 637 -17.29 -11.06 7.48
CA GLU A 637 -18.71 -11.46 7.38
C GLU A 637 -19.72 -10.87 8.40
N SER A 638 -19.53 -9.64 8.86
CA SER A 638 -20.71 -8.79 9.14
C SER A 638 -20.67 -7.46 8.40
N SER A 639 -21.68 -7.25 7.58
CA SER A 639 -21.94 -6.00 6.85
C SER A 639 -22.49 -4.95 7.82
N ILE A 640 -21.65 -4.35 8.66
CA ILE A 640 -22.08 -3.26 9.54
C ILE A 640 -21.13 -2.05 9.47
N LYS A 641 -21.69 -0.98 8.89
CA LYS A 641 -21.37 0.46 9.00
C LYS A 641 -19.92 0.91 8.72
N LYS A 642 -19.55 0.82 7.45
CA LYS A 642 -18.35 1.44 6.86
C LYS A 642 -18.31 2.97 6.97
N GLU A 643 -19.41 3.69 7.12
CA GLU A 643 -19.45 5.16 6.96
C GLU A 643 -18.74 5.98 8.06
N ASP A 644 -18.86 5.60 9.34
CA ASP A 644 -18.17 6.29 10.44
C ASP A 644 -16.65 6.00 10.46
N ILE A 645 -16.29 4.76 10.09
CA ILE A 645 -14.89 4.34 9.90
C ILE A 645 -14.28 5.07 8.71
N TYR A 646 -15.01 5.18 7.60
CA TYR A 646 -14.57 5.92 6.42
C TYR A 646 -14.29 7.38 6.74
N THR A 647 -15.12 8.04 7.57
CA THR A 647 -14.94 9.47 7.89
C THR A 647 -13.73 9.72 8.79
N LYS A 648 -13.50 8.86 9.80
CA LYS A 648 -12.30 8.94 10.66
C LYS A 648 -11.03 8.49 9.93
N HIS A 649 -11.14 7.49 9.06
CA HIS A 649 -10.05 7.02 8.19
C HIS A 649 -9.70 8.07 7.13
N TYR A 650 -10.67 8.75 6.52
CA TYR A 650 -10.40 9.89 5.63
C TYR A 650 -9.78 11.06 6.36
N ARG A 651 -10.21 11.36 7.60
CA ARG A 651 -9.58 12.41 8.41
C ARG A 651 -8.15 12.03 8.82
N PHE A 652 -7.91 10.75 9.11
CA PHE A 652 -6.56 10.21 9.31
C PHE A 652 -5.73 10.28 8.04
N ILE A 653 -6.20 9.77 6.90
CA ILE A 653 -5.53 9.86 5.60
C ILE A 653 -5.25 11.32 5.25
N ARG A 654 -6.20 12.23 5.49
CA ARG A 654 -6.01 13.66 5.26
C ARG A 654 -4.91 14.23 6.15
N LEU A 655 -4.94 13.96 7.45
CA LEU A 655 -3.89 14.39 8.39
C LEU A 655 -2.54 13.72 8.10
N GLU A 656 -2.54 12.49 7.60
CA GLU A 656 -1.37 11.78 7.10
C GLU A 656 -0.83 12.41 5.81
N MET A 657 -1.70 12.83 4.90
CA MET A 657 -1.29 13.52 3.66
C MET A 657 -0.84 14.96 3.94
N GLU A 658 -1.36 15.58 5.00
CA GLU A 658 -0.99 16.93 5.46
C GLU A 658 0.28 16.91 6.34
N ASN A 659 0.62 15.79 6.97
CA ASN A 659 1.86 15.64 7.75
C ASN A 659 3.06 15.43 6.83
N GLN A 660 3.96 16.40 6.82
CA GLN A 660 5.15 16.40 5.95
C GLN A 660 6.12 15.24 6.22
N TYR A 661 6.13 14.66 7.44
CA TYR A 661 6.91 13.45 7.74
C TYR A 661 6.35 12.17 7.08
N ASN A 662 5.05 12.10 6.79
CA ASN A 662 4.48 10.94 6.11
C ASN A 662 4.86 10.88 4.63
N VAL A 663 5.10 12.03 4.00
CA VAL A 663 5.62 12.09 2.64
C VAL A 663 6.99 11.40 2.56
N LEU A 664 7.82 11.53 3.59
CA LEU A 664 9.10 10.83 3.70
C LEU A 664 8.91 9.31 3.79
N GLU A 665 8.03 8.85 4.68
CA GLU A 665 7.74 7.43 4.86
C GLU A 665 7.18 6.79 3.58
N GLN A 666 6.21 7.43 2.94
CA GLN A 666 5.63 6.95 1.67
C GLN A 666 6.68 6.90 0.54
N ARG A 667 7.59 7.88 0.47
CA ARG A 667 8.71 7.85 -0.48
C ARG A 667 9.63 6.67 -0.19
N ARG A 668 9.96 6.44 1.08
CA ARG A 668 10.81 5.34 1.53
C ARG A 668 10.19 3.98 1.19
N GLU A 669 8.90 3.78 1.48
CA GLU A 669 8.16 2.56 1.12
C GLU A 669 8.14 2.35 -0.39
N LYS A 670 7.80 3.39 -1.17
CA LYS A 670 7.77 3.32 -2.63
C LYS A 670 9.14 2.99 -3.22
N ASN A 671 10.21 3.54 -2.65
CA ASN A 671 11.59 3.23 -3.04
C ASN A 671 11.92 1.76 -2.73
N ILE A 672 11.60 1.28 -1.52
CA ILE A 672 11.78 -0.14 -1.14
C ILE A 672 11.03 -1.06 -2.10
N GLU A 673 9.76 -0.77 -2.40
CA GLU A 673 8.96 -1.58 -3.31
C GLU A 673 9.53 -1.58 -4.73
N LYS A 674 10.00 -0.43 -5.21
CA LYS A 674 10.69 -0.33 -6.50
C LYS A 674 11.92 -1.24 -6.54
N PHE A 675 12.77 -1.21 -5.51
CA PHE A 675 13.98 -2.05 -5.47
C PHE A 675 13.67 -3.52 -5.28
N LEU A 676 12.67 -3.87 -4.47
CA LEU A 676 12.22 -5.23 -4.33
C LEU A 676 11.75 -5.81 -5.68
N ASN A 677 11.21 -5.01 -6.59
CA ASN A 677 10.75 -5.47 -7.91
C ASN A 677 11.83 -5.46 -9.01
N ASP A 678 13.01 -4.89 -8.74
CA ASP A 678 14.15 -4.91 -9.66
C ASP A 678 14.90 -6.26 -9.53
N GLU A 679 15.57 -6.72 -10.59
CA GLU A 679 16.40 -7.94 -10.54
C GLU A 679 17.85 -7.63 -10.09
N LEU A 680 18.33 -6.39 -10.33
CA LEU A 680 19.73 -5.94 -10.14
C LEU A 680 19.96 -5.08 -8.89
N TYR A 681 19.10 -5.17 -7.88
CA TYR A 681 19.16 -4.30 -6.70
C TYR A 681 20.30 -4.63 -5.72
N ASP A 682 20.81 -3.60 -5.03
CA ASP A 682 21.69 -3.74 -3.87
C ASP A 682 20.84 -4.10 -2.63
N HIS A 683 21.06 -5.29 -2.09
CA HIS A 683 20.35 -5.78 -0.91
C HIS A 683 20.59 -4.89 0.32
N LYS A 684 21.80 -4.33 0.46
CA LYS A 684 22.14 -3.46 1.61
C LYS A 684 21.31 -2.17 1.59
N GLN A 685 21.04 -1.65 0.40
CA GLN A 685 20.22 -0.46 0.23
C GLN A 685 18.79 -0.67 0.74
N ILE A 686 18.17 -1.80 0.43
CA ILE A 686 16.82 -2.12 0.90
C ILE A 686 16.81 -2.26 2.43
N GLU A 687 17.78 -3.00 2.99
CA GLU A 687 17.86 -3.21 4.44
C GLU A 687 18.04 -1.88 5.20
N ARG A 688 18.91 -0.97 4.71
CA ARG A 688 19.09 0.39 5.26
C ARG A 688 17.78 1.16 5.38
N LEU A 689 16.99 1.19 4.30
CA LEU A 689 15.73 1.92 4.26
C LEU A 689 14.68 1.27 5.19
N ILE A 690 14.57 -0.05 5.20
CA ILE A 690 13.61 -0.74 6.07
C ILE A 690 13.97 -0.50 7.56
N VAL A 691 15.24 -0.63 7.94
CA VAL A 691 15.70 -0.36 9.33
C VAL A 691 15.39 1.07 9.76
N SER A 692 15.68 2.03 8.89
CA SER A 692 15.46 3.45 9.18
C SER A 692 13.97 3.73 9.45
N GLY A 693 13.09 3.19 8.61
CA GLY A 693 11.65 3.31 8.80
C GLY A 693 11.13 2.59 10.04
N GLN A 694 11.63 1.39 10.34
CA GLN A 694 11.23 0.65 11.52
C GLN A 694 11.63 1.38 12.82
N MET A 695 12.85 1.93 12.89
CA MET A 695 13.31 2.66 14.09
C MET A 695 12.55 3.96 14.29
N GLU A 696 12.20 4.66 13.20
CA GLU A 696 11.35 5.85 13.27
C GLU A 696 9.95 5.50 13.82
N ALA A 697 9.33 4.42 13.33
CA ALA A 697 8.07 3.93 13.84
C ALA A 697 8.14 3.58 15.35
N MET A 698 9.22 2.92 15.78
CA MET A 698 9.44 2.61 17.20
C MET A 698 9.64 3.87 18.04
N ARG A 699 10.42 4.85 17.55
CA ARG A 699 10.65 6.12 18.26
C ARG A 699 9.35 6.87 18.53
N ASN A 700 8.42 6.81 17.58
CA ASN A 700 7.13 7.50 17.64
C ASN A 700 6.00 6.65 18.23
N TRP A 701 6.26 5.44 18.73
CA TRP A 701 5.22 4.50 19.18
C TRP A 701 4.14 4.23 18.11
N ASP A 702 4.53 4.28 16.83
CA ASP A 702 3.65 4.06 15.68
C ASP A 702 3.63 2.57 15.30
N ILE A 703 2.62 1.88 15.82
CA ILE A 703 2.50 0.44 15.61
C ILE A 703 2.18 0.08 14.16
N LEU A 704 1.43 0.94 13.46
CA LEU A 704 0.93 0.65 12.13
C LEU A 704 2.10 0.66 11.14
N ASN A 705 2.93 1.70 11.20
CA ASN A 705 4.13 1.77 10.39
C ASN A 705 5.13 0.67 10.76
N PHE A 706 5.27 0.35 12.04
CA PHE A 706 6.12 -0.77 12.46
C PHE A 706 5.69 -2.09 11.80
N ILE A 707 4.38 -2.38 11.79
CA ILE A 707 3.80 -3.56 11.15
C ILE A 707 4.00 -3.52 9.62
N SER A 708 3.83 -2.36 8.99
CA SER A 708 4.10 -2.18 7.55
C SER A 708 5.55 -2.50 7.19
N PHE A 709 6.52 -1.97 7.94
CA PHE A 709 7.95 -2.26 7.71
C PHE A 709 8.29 -3.74 7.96
N ARG A 710 7.60 -4.44 8.87
CA ARG A 710 7.74 -5.91 9.02
C ARG A 710 7.32 -6.67 7.77
N SER A 711 6.26 -6.23 7.09
CA SER A 711 5.85 -6.84 5.82
C SER A 711 6.89 -6.63 4.70
N LEU A 712 7.54 -5.47 4.66
CA LEU A 712 8.63 -5.19 3.72
C LEU A 712 9.88 -6.03 4.03
N TYR A 713 10.22 -6.18 5.32
CA TYR A 713 11.31 -7.06 5.77
C TYR A 713 11.09 -8.51 5.36
N ALA A 714 9.86 -8.99 5.47
CA ALA A 714 9.49 -10.35 5.09
C ALA A 714 9.76 -10.60 3.60
N ARG A 715 9.27 -9.70 2.73
CA ARG A 715 9.50 -9.75 1.26
C ARG A 715 10.99 -9.64 0.91
N TYR A 716 11.73 -8.79 1.60
CA TYR A 716 13.18 -8.64 1.40
C TYR A 716 13.92 -9.96 1.69
N TYR A 717 13.69 -10.57 2.84
CA TYR A 717 14.35 -11.82 3.22
C TYR A 717 13.89 -13.01 2.39
N GLU A 718 12.64 -13.03 1.94
CA GLU A 718 12.11 -14.01 1.01
C GLU A 718 12.92 -14.02 -0.30
N LYS A 719 13.04 -12.86 -0.96
CA LYS A 719 13.84 -12.75 -2.20
C LYS A 719 15.31 -13.08 -2.01
N LEU A 720 15.91 -12.67 -0.88
CA LEU A 720 17.29 -13.01 -0.55
C LEU A 720 17.48 -14.50 -0.37
N GLY A 721 16.59 -15.15 0.37
CA GLY A 721 16.67 -16.56 0.63
C GLY A 721 16.46 -17.39 -0.63
N GLU A 722 15.58 -16.97 -1.56
CA GLU A 722 15.42 -17.60 -2.86
C GLU A 722 16.70 -17.52 -3.71
N LYS A 723 17.34 -16.35 -3.80
CA LYS A 723 18.64 -16.20 -4.49
C LYS A 723 19.75 -17.04 -3.83
N CYS A 724 19.75 -17.14 -2.50
CA CYS A 724 20.73 -17.96 -1.77
C CYS A 724 20.51 -19.46 -2.02
N TYR A 725 19.26 -19.89 -2.11
CA TYR A 725 18.90 -21.27 -2.45
C TYR A 725 19.46 -21.66 -3.83
N ASP A 726 19.22 -20.84 -4.86
CA ASP A 726 19.70 -21.11 -6.22
C ASP A 726 21.24 -21.18 -6.32
N SER A 727 21.94 -20.53 -5.38
CA SER A 727 23.40 -20.51 -5.30
C SER A 727 24.00 -21.49 -4.28
N GLY A 728 23.18 -22.32 -3.62
CA GLY A 728 23.61 -23.31 -2.63
C GLY A 728 24.16 -22.72 -1.32
N LYS A 729 23.73 -21.50 -0.96
CA LYS A 729 24.16 -20.77 0.25
C LYS A 729 23.08 -20.78 1.33
N ASN A 730 23.50 -20.41 2.55
CA ASN A 730 22.74 -20.52 3.82
C ASN A 730 21.25 -20.07 3.72
N SER A 731 20.35 -20.91 4.23
CA SER A 731 18.88 -20.75 4.21
C SER A 731 18.32 -19.89 5.35
N SER A 732 19.15 -19.37 6.26
CA SER A 732 18.73 -18.59 7.44
C SER A 732 17.86 -17.37 7.12
N TYR A 733 18.00 -16.79 5.92
CA TYR A 733 17.15 -15.67 5.47
C TYR A 733 15.68 -16.07 5.33
N ILE A 734 15.38 -17.30 4.89
CA ILE A 734 13.99 -17.75 4.74
C ILE A 734 13.31 -17.84 6.11
N CYS A 735 14.01 -18.31 7.15
CA CYS A 735 13.46 -18.32 8.51
C CYS A 735 13.17 -16.91 9.01
N ARG A 736 14.05 -15.94 8.75
CA ARG A 736 13.79 -14.52 9.05
C ARG A 736 12.59 -13.98 8.27
N ALA A 737 12.41 -14.39 7.02
CA ALA A 737 11.25 -14.01 6.21
C ALA A 737 9.95 -14.50 6.84
N ILE A 738 9.90 -15.76 7.27
CA ILE A 738 8.71 -16.34 7.93
C ILE A 738 8.40 -15.62 9.24
N ILE A 739 9.42 -15.36 10.07
CA ILE A 739 9.24 -14.61 11.33
C ILE A 739 8.65 -13.21 11.05
N CYS A 740 9.20 -12.50 10.06
CA CYS A 740 8.70 -11.18 9.68
C CYS A 740 7.28 -11.23 9.10
N TRP A 741 6.93 -12.28 8.34
CA TRP A 741 5.57 -12.49 7.86
C TRP A 741 4.60 -12.69 9.01
N ILE A 742 4.96 -13.50 10.01
CA ILE A 742 4.13 -13.69 11.22
C ILE A 742 3.95 -12.34 11.95
N GLN A 743 5.04 -11.60 12.15
CA GLN A 743 5.05 -10.31 12.85
C GLN A 743 4.36 -9.16 12.07
N SER A 744 4.06 -9.35 10.79
CA SER A 744 3.44 -8.32 9.95
C SER A 744 1.92 -8.22 10.10
N LEU A 745 1.26 -9.11 10.84
CA LEU A 745 -0.21 -9.18 11.00
C LEU A 745 -1.02 -9.21 9.68
N LYS A 746 -0.37 -9.26 8.51
CA LYS A 746 -1.02 -9.39 7.21
C LYS A 746 -1.22 -10.88 6.90
N THR A 747 -2.39 -11.23 6.39
CA THR A 747 -2.65 -12.57 5.88
C THR A 747 -1.82 -12.80 4.63
N TYR A 748 -0.77 -13.63 4.74
CA TYR A 748 -0.02 -14.11 3.57
C TYR A 748 -0.88 -15.16 2.85
N ASP A 749 -1.64 -14.71 1.86
CA ASP A 749 -2.69 -15.51 1.20
C ASP A 749 -2.17 -16.53 0.16
N GLU A 750 -0.88 -16.47 -0.20
CA GLU A 750 -0.30 -17.41 -1.16
C GLU A 750 0.09 -18.73 -0.46
N LYS A 751 -0.90 -19.61 -0.27
CA LYS A 751 -0.69 -21.01 0.19
C LYS A 751 0.44 -21.73 -0.58
N LYS A 752 0.68 -21.33 -1.84
CA LYS A 752 1.69 -21.91 -2.74
C LYS A 752 3.12 -21.54 -2.35
N ASP A 753 3.35 -20.34 -1.82
CA ASP A 753 4.68 -19.82 -1.47
C ASP A 753 5.10 -20.23 -0.05
N LYS A 754 4.17 -20.33 0.91
CA LYS A 754 4.48 -20.88 2.25
C LYS A 754 5.14 -22.27 2.16
N LYS A 755 4.59 -23.15 1.34
CA LYS A 755 5.10 -24.52 1.13
C LYS A 755 6.43 -24.57 0.37
N LYS A 756 6.74 -23.53 -0.43
CA LYS A 756 8.03 -23.37 -1.11
C LYS A 756 9.11 -23.00 -0.09
N LEU A 757 8.84 -21.98 0.73
CA LEU A 757 9.77 -21.48 1.75
C LEU A 757 10.12 -22.56 2.79
N ILE A 758 9.11 -23.28 3.29
CA ILE A 758 9.31 -24.42 4.21
C ILE A 758 10.15 -25.50 3.55
N GLY A 759 9.86 -25.80 2.28
CA GLY A 759 10.58 -26.80 1.54
C GLY A 759 12.06 -26.46 1.28
N ILE A 760 12.40 -25.16 1.19
CA ILE A 760 13.78 -24.66 1.10
C ILE A 760 14.53 -24.81 2.44
N ILE A 761 13.87 -24.54 3.56
CA ILE A 761 14.48 -24.67 4.89
C ILE A 761 14.79 -26.14 5.20
N GLU A 762 13.82 -27.03 4.96
CA GLU A 762 13.96 -28.47 5.28
C GLU A 762 15.16 -29.12 4.58
N VAL A 763 15.41 -28.76 3.32
CA VAL A 763 16.49 -29.35 2.51
C VAL A 763 17.88 -28.92 3.01
N ASN A 764 18.01 -27.71 3.54
CA ASN A 764 19.32 -27.12 3.82
C ASN A 764 19.70 -27.16 5.31
N GLU A 765 18.80 -26.82 6.24
CA GLU A 765 19.12 -26.69 7.68
C GLU A 765 17.91 -26.97 8.60
N LYS A 766 17.76 -28.23 9.04
CA LYS A 766 16.68 -28.69 9.95
C LYS A 766 16.67 -27.92 11.30
N ASN A 767 17.85 -27.48 11.77
CA ASN A 767 17.99 -26.68 13.00
C ASN A 767 17.20 -25.37 12.94
N ASN A 768 17.04 -24.76 11.76
CA ASN A 768 16.31 -23.51 11.62
C ASN A 768 14.78 -23.72 11.70
N ILE A 769 14.28 -24.93 11.47
CA ILE A 769 12.87 -25.30 11.69
C ILE A 769 12.60 -25.39 13.20
N GLU A 770 13.50 -26.04 13.94
CA GLU A 770 13.41 -26.10 15.41
C GLU A 770 13.40 -24.69 16.01
N GLU A 771 14.29 -23.80 15.56
CA GLU A 771 14.34 -22.42 16.02
C GLU A 771 13.01 -21.68 15.75
N LEU A 772 12.38 -21.92 14.60
CA LEU A 772 11.10 -21.32 14.24
C LEU A 772 9.97 -21.80 15.17
N TYR A 773 9.89 -23.09 15.47
CA TYR A 773 8.92 -23.63 16.43
C TYR A 773 9.17 -23.10 17.85
N ARG A 774 10.42 -23.09 18.32
CA ARG A 774 10.78 -22.51 19.63
C ARG A 774 10.40 -21.04 19.71
N LEU A 775 10.59 -20.28 18.63
CA LEU A 775 10.20 -18.88 18.57
C LEU A 775 8.68 -18.71 18.66
N ILE A 776 7.91 -19.51 17.94
CA ILE A 776 6.43 -19.46 17.96
C ILE A 776 5.89 -19.84 19.35
N PHE A 777 6.44 -20.86 20.00
CA PHE A 777 5.91 -21.36 21.28
C PHE A 777 6.34 -20.52 22.48
N HIS A 778 7.54 -19.91 22.44
CA HIS A 778 8.11 -19.23 23.62
C HIS A 778 8.30 -17.72 23.47
N ASN A 779 8.59 -17.23 22.26
CA ASN A 779 9.18 -15.89 22.06
C ASN A 779 8.36 -15.00 21.10
N ILE A 780 7.08 -15.27 20.92
CA ILE A 780 6.20 -14.45 20.09
C ILE A 780 5.01 -13.92 20.89
N ALA A 781 4.74 -12.63 20.73
CA ALA A 781 3.61 -11.97 21.38
C ALA A 781 2.25 -12.56 20.94
N MET A 782 1.26 -12.50 21.82
CA MET A 782 -0.05 -13.14 21.63
C MET A 782 -0.80 -12.62 20.42
N VAL A 783 -0.63 -11.34 20.10
CA VAL A 783 -1.25 -10.71 18.93
C VAL A 783 -0.87 -11.39 17.61
N TYR A 784 0.29 -12.07 17.58
CA TYR A 784 0.79 -12.75 16.40
C TYR A 784 0.32 -14.21 16.30
N TRP A 785 -0.34 -14.75 17.31
CA TRP A 785 -0.66 -16.18 17.39
C TRP A 785 -1.59 -16.65 16.29
N ASP A 786 -2.52 -15.81 15.83
CA ASP A 786 -3.41 -16.13 14.73
C ASP A 786 -2.63 -16.30 13.42
N ASN A 787 -1.77 -15.34 13.09
CA ASN A 787 -0.86 -15.49 11.95
C ASN A 787 0.10 -16.68 12.12
N ALA A 788 0.63 -16.90 13.32
CA ALA A 788 1.51 -18.02 13.61
C ALA A 788 0.82 -19.38 13.40
N SER A 789 -0.46 -19.52 13.76
CA SER A 789 -1.24 -20.74 13.54
C SER A 789 -1.32 -21.11 12.06
N THR A 790 -1.45 -20.11 11.16
CA THR A 790 -1.46 -20.34 9.71
C THR A 790 -0.12 -20.86 9.19
N TRP A 791 1.00 -20.49 9.82
CA TRP A 791 2.33 -21.00 9.50
C TRP A 791 2.58 -22.36 10.14
N LEU A 792 2.11 -22.59 11.38
CA LEU A 792 2.11 -23.91 12.02
C LEU A 792 1.34 -24.94 11.19
N LYS A 793 0.22 -24.56 10.56
CA LYS A 793 -0.51 -25.44 9.61
C LYS A 793 0.36 -25.88 8.44
N ALA A 794 1.23 -25.00 7.96
CA ALA A 794 2.11 -25.28 6.84
C ALA A 794 3.37 -26.05 7.26
N LEU A 795 3.88 -25.82 8.47
CA LEU A 795 5.03 -26.53 9.05
C LEU A 795 4.64 -27.94 9.51
N GLY A 796 3.42 -28.11 10.01
CA GLY A 796 2.75 -29.39 10.24
C GLY A 796 3.58 -30.38 11.05
N ASP A 797 4.02 -31.43 10.36
CA ASP A 797 4.71 -32.63 10.83
C ASP A 797 6.23 -32.47 10.99
N LEU A 798 6.80 -31.32 10.59
CA LEU A 798 8.23 -31.02 10.74
C LEU A 798 8.63 -30.64 12.17
N MET A 799 7.68 -30.64 13.11
CA MET A 799 7.93 -30.31 14.52
C MET A 799 8.86 -31.34 15.17
N PRO A 800 9.96 -30.94 15.83
CA PRO A 800 10.76 -31.87 16.62
C PRO A 800 9.97 -32.50 17.77
N LYS A 801 10.20 -33.79 18.06
CA LYS A 801 9.52 -34.54 19.14
C LYS A 801 9.72 -33.89 20.51
N GLU A 802 10.86 -33.24 20.70
CA GLU A 802 11.24 -32.55 21.94
C GLU A 802 10.36 -31.32 22.24
N LEU A 803 9.63 -30.79 21.24
CA LEU A 803 8.79 -29.60 21.38
C LEU A 803 7.29 -29.93 21.59
N VAL A 804 6.92 -31.21 21.67
CA VAL A 804 5.51 -31.61 21.87
C VAL A 804 4.95 -31.03 23.16
N ASP A 805 5.70 -31.05 24.26
CA ASP A 805 5.27 -30.47 25.54
C ASP A 805 5.06 -28.95 25.46
N ASP A 806 5.93 -28.26 24.70
CA ASP A 806 5.82 -26.83 24.48
C ASP A 806 4.59 -26.49 23.64
N TRP A 807 4.31 -27.29 22.61
CA TRP A 807 3.09 -27.18 21.82
C TRP A 807 1.83 -27.41 22.65
N VAL A 808 1.79 -28.44 23.52
CA VAL A 808 0.64 -28.72 24.41
C VAL A 808 0.36 -27.55 25.35
N ARG A 809 1.40 -26.93 25.93
CA ARG A 809 1.23 -25.73 26.77
C ARG A 809 0.76 -24.53 25.96
N TRP A 810 1.33 -24.35 24.77
CA TRP A 810 0.98 -23.25 23.89
C TRP A 810 -0.47 -23.34 23.41
N ILE A 811 -0.94 -24.51 22.96
CA ILE A 811 -2.33 -24.70 22.49
C ILE A 811 -3.35 -24.51 23.61
N TYR A 812 -3.03 -24.95 24.84
CA TYR A 812 -3.87 -24.70 26.01
C TYR A 812 -4.06 -23.20 26.25
N LYS A 813 -2.94 -22.45 26.22
CA LYS A 813 -2.94 -21.00 26.39
C LYS A 813 -3.67 -20.29 25.23
N TYR A 814 -3.41 -20.70 23.98
CA TYR A 814 -4.07 -20.19 22.77
C TYR A 814 -5.59 -20.35 22.84
N ASN A 815 -6.08 -21.55 23.16
CA ASN A 815 -7.52 -21.82 23.31
C ASN A 815 -8.16 -21.04 24.47
N SER A 816 -7.47 -20.85 25.60
CA SER A 816 -7.97 -20.03 26.71
C SER A 816 -8.15 -18.56 26.31
N ILE A 817 -7.25 -18.02 25.48
CA ILE A 817 -7.30 -16.63 25.04
C ILE A 817 -8.39 -16.42 24.01
N ILE A 818 -8.50 -17.29 23.00
CA ILE A 818 -9.56 -17.18 22.00
C ILE A 818 -10.95 -17.21 22.65
N ARG A 819 -11.16 -18.08 23.66
CA ARG A 819 -12.43 -18.18 24.40
C ARG A 819 -12.78 -16.92 25.19
N SER A 820 -11.78 -16.14 25.62
CA SER A 820 -11.99 -14.92 26.42
C SER A 820 -12.11 -13.64 25.59
N HIS A 821 -11.57 -13.62 24.36
CA HIS A 821 -11.42 -12.39 23.57
C HIS A 821 -12.29 -12.34 22.30
N MET A 822 -12.82 -13.48 21.84
CA MET A 822 -13.58 -13.59 20.59
C MET A 822 -14.92 -14.29 20.87
N SER A 823 -16.03 -13.58 20.70
CA SER A 823 -17.38 -14.14 20.87
C SER A 823 -17.75 -15.20 19.83
N ILE A 824 -16.89 -15.44 18.82
CA ILE A 824 -17.10 -16.46 17.79
C ILE A 824 -15.74 -17.13 17.52
N ILE A 825 -15.51 -18.31 18.10
CA ILE A 825 -14.36 -19.13 17.72
C ILE A 825 -14.55 -19.57 16.26
N ARG A 826 -13.71 -19.12 15.33
CA ARG A 826 -13.54 -19.80 14.03
C ARG A 826 -12.57 -20.96 14.23
N LEU A 827 -13.04 -22.10 14.74
CA LEU A 827 -12.17 -23.28 14.95
C LEU A 827 -11.59 -23.87 13.64
N ALA A 828 -11.80 -23.27 12.46
CA ALA A 828 -11.00 -23.51 11.25
C ALA A 828 -9.52 -23.10 11.46
N ASP A 829 -9.27 -22.17 12.39
CA ASP A 829 -7.93 -21.78 12.82
C ASP A 829 -7.22 -22.90 13.60
N LEU A 830 -7.93 -23.98 13.96
CA LEU A 830 -7.37 -25.16 14.64
C LEU A 830 -7.03 -26.31 13.68
N ASP A 831 -7.19 -26.14 12.37
CA ASP A 831 -6.84 -27.18 11.40
C ASP A 831 -5.37 -27.60 11.48
N PHE A 832 -4.47 -26.73 11.94
CA PHE A 832 -3.06 -27.10 12.14
C PHE A 832 -2.87 -28.21 13.17
N ILE A 833 -3.84 -28.39 14.09
CA ILE A 833 -3.82 -29.44 15.10
C ILE A 833 -3.89 -30.81 14.43
N LYS A 834 -4.61 -30.95 13.31
CA LYS A 834 -4.84 -32.23 12.63
C LYS A 834 -3.53 -32.99 12.42
N THR A 835 -2.58 -32.33 11.75
CA THR A 835 -1.30 -32.94 11.37
C THR A 835 -0.50 -33.38 12.60
N ILE A 836 -0.55 -32.62 13.70
CA ILE A 836 0.19 -32.96 14.92
C ILE A 836 -0.48 -34.13 15.66
N ILE A 837 -1.81 -34.21 15.65
CA ILE A 837 -2.52 -35.34 16.27
C ILE A 837 -2.32 -36.65 15.50
N GLU A 838 -2.27 -36.59 14.17
CA GLU A 838 -2.06 -37.77 13.33
C GLU A 838 -0.64 -38.36 13.48
N GLU A 839 0.37 -37.52 13.71
CA GLU A 839 1.78 -37.92 13.67
C GLU A 839 2.38 -38.23 15.06
N TYR A 840 1.79 -37.71 16.15
CA TYR A 840 2.35 -37.82 17.50
C TYR A 840 1.44 -38.60 18.47
N LYS A 841 2.05 -39.43 19.32
CA LYS A 841 1.37 -40.07 20.44
C LYS A 841 1.52 -39.24 21.71
N PHE A 842 0.41 -38.97 22.39
CA PHE A 842 0.39 -38.20 23.62
C PHE A 842 0.31 -39.12 24.84
N ASN A 843 0.98 -38.73 25.92
CA ASN A 843 0.85 -39.40 27.22
C ASN A 843 -0.39 -38.90 27.99
N ASP A 844 -0.70 -39.55 29.12
CA ASP A 844 -1.89 -39.23 29.91
C ASP A 844 -1.90 -37.77 30.43
N GLU A 845 -0.74 -37.22 30.78
CA GLU A 845 -0.63 -35.84 31.28
C GLU A 845 -0.92 -34.82 30.16
N GLN A 846 -0.38 -35.04 28.97
CA GLN A 846 -0.64 -34.23 27.78
C GLN A 846 -2.12 -34.35 27.37
N MET A 847 -2.68 -35.57 27.39
CA MET A 847 -4.08 -35.81 27.05
C MET A 847 -5.05 -35.16 28.02
N ASN A 848 -4.72 -35.09 29.32
CA ASN A 848 -5.53 -34.36 30.30
C ASN A 848 -5.67 -32.86 29.97
N ILE A 849 -4.65 -32.28 29.33
CA ILE A 849 -4.66 -30.87 28.91
C ILE A 849 -5.40 -30.69 27.57
N LEU A 850 -5.17 -31.60 26.61
CA LEU A 850 -5.72 -31.51 25.26
C LEU A 850 -7.20 -31.91 25.18
N GLU A 851 -7.61 -32.95 25.91
CA GLU A 851 -8.94 -33.56 25.81
C GLU A 851 -10.09 -32.53 25.89
N PRO A 852 -10.12 -31.57 26.85
CA PRO A 852 -11.18 -30.57 26.92
C PRO A 852 -11.24 -29.62 25.69
N ILE A 853 -10.12 -29.42 25.01
CA ILE A 853 -10.03 -28.62 23.78
C ILE A 853 -10.58 -29.43 22.61
N LEU A 854 -10.08 -30.65 22.46
CA LEU A 854 -10.45 -31.58 21.39
C LEU A 854 -11.93 -31.95 21.43
N VAL A 855 -12.45 -32.29 22.61
CA VAL A 855 -13.89 -32.53 22.82
C VAL A 855 -14.69 -31.27 22.47
N GLY A 856 -14.21 -30.08 22.85
CA GLY A 856 -14.87 -28.81 22.52
C GLY A 856 -14.99 -28.54 21.01
N ILE A 857 -14.02 -28.98 20.20
CA ILE A 857 -14.06 -28.89 18.74
C ILE A 857 -15.15 -29.81 18.19
N CYS A 858 -15.13 -31.09 18.58
CA CYS A 858 -16.05 -32.10 18.04
C CYS A 858 -17.50 -31.93 18.49
N LYS A 859 -17.78 -31.18 19.57
CA LYS A 859 -19.14 -30.91 20.05
C LYS A 859 -19.93 -29.91 19.20
N LYS A 860 -19.28 -29.16 18.31
CA LYS A 860 -19.95 -28.20 17.43
C LYS A 860 -20.29 -28.84 16.08
N ASP A 861 -21.59 -28.88 15.75
CA ASP A 861 -22.15 -29.49 14.54
C ASP A 861 -21.54 -28.97 13.23
N TYR A 862 -21.24 -27.67 13.17
CA TYR A 862 -20.60 -27.00 12.03
C TYR A 862 -19.25 -27.60 11.60
N TYR A 863 -18.46 -28.21 12.50
CA TYR A 863 -17.14 -28.76 12.12
C TYR A 863 -17.24 -30.06 11.35
N TRP A 864 -18.26 -30.85 11.65
CA TRP A 864 -18.51 -32.10 10.95
C TRP A 864 -18.93 -31.87 9.50
N SER A 865 -19.44 -30.67 9.16
CA SER A 865 -19.77 -30.31 7.78
C SER A 865 -18.61 -29.69 6.99
N ILE A 866 -17.63 -29.05 7.65
CA ILE A 866 -16.52 -28.33 6.98
C ILE A 866 -15.18 -29.05 7.09
N GLU A 867 -14.83 -29.59 8.25
CA GLU A 867 -13.51 -30.19 8.55
C GLU A 867 -13.67 -31.60 9.12
N LEU A 868 -14.43 -32.44 8.40
CA LEU A 868 -14.74 -33.83 8.77
C LEU A 868 -13.49 -34.63 9.15
N GLU A 869 -12.38 -34.46 8.42
CA GLU A 869 -11.15 -35.22 8.65
C GLU A 869 -10.41 -34.83 9.94
N LEU A 870 -10.47 -33.58 10.38
CA LEU A 870 -9.92 -33.16 11.68
C LEU A 870 -10.71 -33.82 12.82
N CYS A 871 -12.04 -33.74 12.76
CA CYS A 871 -12.90 -34.34 13.78
C CYS A 871 -12.69 -35.86 13.88
N LYS A 872 -12.48 -36.55 12.75
CA LYS A 872 -12.10 -37.97 12.76
C LYS A 872 -10.77 -38.22 13.46
N SER A 873 -9.73 -37.47 13.08
CA SER A 873 -8.38 -37.61 13.67
C SER A 873 -8.41 -37.43 15.19
N ILE A 874 -9.19 -36.45 15.65
CA ILE A 874 -9.47 -36.23 17.08
C ILE A 874 -10.18 -37.44 17.69
N MET A 875 -11.27 -37.90 17.07
CA MET A 875 -12.04 -39.05 17.57
C MET A 875 -11.22 -40.34 17.60
N MET A 876 -10.16 -40.50 16.82
CA MET A 876 -9.25 -41.65 16.92
C MET A 876 -8.30 -41.55 18.12
N THR A 877 -8.10 -40.35 18.66
CA THR A 877 -7.18 -40.06 19.76
C THR A 877 -7.87 -40.04 21.13
N LEU A 878 -9.16 -39.73 21.18
CA LEU A 878 -9.94 -39.67 22.42
C LEU A 878 -10.23 -41.04 23.03
N SER A 879 -10.53 -41.09 24.32
CA SER A 879 -11.06 -42.29 24.98
C SER A 879 -12.43 -42.70 24.42
N ILE A 880 -12.77 -43.98 24.57
CA ILE A 880 -14.03 -44.54 24.06
C ILE A 880 -15.24 -43.82 24.68
N GLU A 881 -15.17 -43.55 25.98
CA GLU A 881 -16.20 -42.88 26.77
C GLU A 881 -16.47 -41.46 26.24
N LYS A 882 -15.42 -40.71 25.90
CA LYS A 882 -15.56 -39.36 25.31
C LYS A 882 -16.11 -39.39 23.90
N CYS A 883 -15.75 -40.39 23.11
CA CYS A 883 -16.36 -40.57 21.79
C CYS A 883 -17.86 -40.82 21.88
N LYS A 884 -18.31 -41.66 22.84
CA LYS A 884 -19.73 -41.88 23.10
C LYS A 884 -20.45 -40.58 23.48
N GLU A 885 -19.86 -39.78 24.38
CA GLU A 885 -20.40 -38.47 24.79
C GLU A 885 -20.59 -37.52 23.59
N ILE A 886 -19.60 -37.42 22.69
CA ILE A 886 -19.67 -36.57 21.48
C ILE A 886 -20.76 -37.09 20.52
N ILE A 887 -20.83 -38.40 20.28
CA ILE A 887 -21.83 -39.02 19.40
C ILE A 887 -23.24 -38.70 19.89
N GLU A 888 -23.50 -38.79 21.19
CA GLU A 888 -24.79 -38.46 21.78
C GLU A 888 -25.16 -36.98 21.55
N GLN A 889 -24.20 -36.06 21.69
CA GLN A 889 -24.45 -34.65 21.40
C GLN A 889 -24.73 -34.36 19.93
N LEU A 890 -24.03 -35.01 18.99
CA LEU A 890 -24.31 -34.89 17.57
C LEU A 890 -25.69 -35.45 17.22
N THR A 891 -26.08 -36.52 17.91
CA THR A 891 -27.42 -37.11 17.80
C THR A 891 -28.49 -36.07 18.16
N ILE A 892 -28.31 -35.37 19.29
CA ILE A 892 -29.20 -34.28 19.75
C ILE A 892 -29.18 -33.08 18.78
N ALA A 893 -28.01 -32.61 18.33
CA ALA A 893 -27.92 -31.46 17.42
C ALA A 893 -28.67 -31.69 16.09
N THR A 894 -28.69 -32.93 15.60
CA THR A 894 -29.46 -33.27 14.40
C THR A 894 -30.97 -33.36 14.64
N GLU A 895 -31.44 -33.52 15.89
CA GLU A 895 -32.87 -33.40 16.25
C GLU A 895 -33.37 -31.98 15.97
N GLU A 896 -32.54 -30.98 16.27
CA GLU A 896 -32.88 -29.57 16.13
C GLU A 896 -32.77 -29.06 14.67
N ARG A 897 -32.07 -29.78 13.78
CA ARG A 897 -31.78 -29.35 12.39
C ARG A 897 -31.89 -30.50 11.37
N PRO A 898 -33.08 -30.76 10.79
CA PRO A 898 -33.35 -31.93 9.93
C PRO A 898 -32.48 -32.02 8.65
N GLY A 899 -32.00 -30.89 8.13
CA GLY A 899 -31.17 -30.82 6.92
C GLY A 899 -29.75 -31.42 7.06
N TYR A 900 -29.33 -31.79 8.27
CA TYR A 900 -27.99 -32.35 8.55
C TYR A 900 -27.96 -33.89 8.63
N SER A 901 -29.08 -34.55 8.34
CA SER A 901 -29.23 -36.01 8.41
C SER A 901 -28.21 -36.78 7.56
N SER A 902 -27.93 -36.33 6.34
CA SER A 902 -26.94 -36.97 5.45
C SER A 902 -25.50 -36.87 5.96
N ILE A 903 -25.12 -35.71 6.51
CA ILE A 903 -23.79 -35.47 7.08
C ILE A 903 -23.58 -36.34 8.32
N TYR A 904 -24.60 -36.41 9.18
CA TYR A 904 -24.58 -37.25 10.37
C TYR A 904 -24.47 -38.73 10.03
N ILE A 905 -25.28 -39.25 9.11
CA ILE A 905 -25.24 -40.66 8.68
C ILE A 905 -23.85 -41.02 8.13
N ASN A 906 -23.33 -40.24 7.19
CA ASN A 906 -22.01 -40.49 6.59
C ASN A 906 -20.87 -40.43 7.62
N THR A 907 -20.97 -39.52 8.59
CA THR A 907 -20.00 -39.38 9.68
C THR A 907 -20.01 -40.62 10.57
N MET A 908 -21.19 -41.04 11.01
CA MET A 908 -21.38 -42.18 11.91
C MET A 908 -20.94 -43.51 11.29
N LEU A 909 -21.21 -43.70 9.98
CA LEU A 909 -20.74 -44.88 9.25
C LEU A 909 -19.22 -44.96 9.19
N LYS A 910 -18.56 -43.86 8.80
CA LYS A 910 -17.09 -43.83 8.70
C LYS A 910 -16.44 -44.06 10.07
N LEU A 911 -16.93 -43.41 11.12
CA LEU A 911 -16.46 -43.61 12.49
C LEU A 911 -16.64 -45.06 12.96
N ALA A 912 -17.77 -45.69 12.64
CA ALA A 912 -18.04 -47.07 13.04
C ALA A 912 -17.16 -48.09 12.30
N HIS A 913 -16.73 -47.78 11.07
CA HIS A 913 -15.79 -48.61 10.30
C HIS A 913 -14.35 -48.47 10.80
N GLU A 914 -13.92 -47.26 11.14
CA GLU A 914 -12.54 -46.98 11.56
C GLU A 914 -12.30 -47.27 13.06
N ARG A 915 -13.36 -47.21 13.88
CA ARG A 915 -13.29 -47.47 15.33
C ARG A 915 -14.36 -48.47 15.77
N PHE A 916 -14.05 -49.75 15.61
CA PHE A 916 -14.99 -50.85 15.82
C PHE A 916 -15.57 -50.92 17.23
N GLU A 917 -14.83 -50.45 18.24
CA GLU A 917 -15.20 -50.50 19.67
C GLU A 917 -16.43 -49.64 20.01
N ILE A 918 -16.78 -48.67 19.17
CA ILE A 918 -17.96 -47.81 19.33
C ILE A 918 -19.11 -48.14 18.36
N SER A 919 -18.92 -49.13 17.48
CA SER A 919 -19.88 -49.49 16.42
C SER A 919 -21.27 -49.85 16.97
N GLU A 920 -21.35 -50.64 18.04
CA GLU A 920 -22.62 -51.01 18.70
C GLU A 920 -23.34 -49.80 19.30
N TYR A 921 -22.59 -48.86 19.87
CA TYR A 921 -23.17 -47.63 20.42
C TYR A 921 -23.71 -46.72 19.30
N ILE A 922 -23.01 -46.64 18.17
CA ILE A 922 -23.49 -45.89 17.00
C ILE A 922 -24.78 -46.53 16.44
N LYS A 923 -24.88 -47.86 16.42
CA LYS A 923 -26.13 -48.55 16.03
C LYS A 923 -27.29 -48.15 16.94
N GLU A 924 -27.07 -48.12 18.25
CA GLU A 924 -28.07 -47.69 19.23
C GLU A 924 -28.54 -46.25 18.97
N MET A 925 -27.61 -45.33 18.68
CA MET A 925 -27.93 -43.93 18.38
C MET A 925 -28.66 -43.77 17.05
N MET A 926 -28.32 -44.53 16.01
CA MET A 926 -29.07 -44.54 14.75
C MET A 926 -30.50 -45.07 14.94
N GLN A 927 -30.68 -46.13 15.73
CA GLN A 927 -32.01 -46.65 16.08
C GLN A 927 -32.85 -45.60 16.82
N LYS A 928 -32.24 -44.91 17.78
CA LYS A 928 -32.89 -43.82 18.53
C LYS A 928 -33.37 -42.71 17.59
N ARG A 929 -32.58 -42.35 16.57
CA ARG A 929 -32.96 -41.34 15.56
C ARG A 929 -34.05 -41.80 14.61
N TYR A 930 -34.02 -43.07 14.18
CA TYR A 930 -35.13 -43.65 13.43
C TYR A 930 -36.44 -43.54 14.20
N ASN A 931 -36.45 -43.97 15.47
CA ASN A 931 -37.65 -43.94 16.31
C ASN A 931 -38.22 -42.52 16.51
N LEU A 932 -37.38 -41.48 16.37
CA LEU A 932 -37.78 -40.07 16.53
C LEU A 932 -38.20 -39.40 15.21
N THR A 933 -37.63 -39.80 14.08
CA THR A 933 -37.81 -39.11 12.79
C THR A 933 -38.60 -39.89 11.76
N GLU A 934 -38.83 -41.18 12.00
CA GLU A 934 -39.41 -42.15 11.06
C GLU A 934 -38.66 -42.23 9.71
N ASN A 935 -37.45 -41.68 9.62
CA ASN A 935 -36.67 -41.69 8.39
C ASN A 935 -35.97 -43.04 8.23
N GLU A 936 -36.49 -43.86 7.31
CA GLU A 936 -36.01 -45.22 7.04
C GLU A 936 -34.52 -45.29 6.67
N LYS A 937 -33.91 -44.20 6.20
CA LYS A 937 -32.46 -44.15 5.94
C LYS A 937 -31.65 -44.51 7.19
N TYR A 938 -32.08 -44.11 8.39
CA TYR A 938 -31.35 -44.46 9.61
C TYR A 938 -31.31 -45.96 9.89
N LEU A 939 -32.42 -46.68 9.65
CA LEU A 939 -32.42 -48.15 9.74
C LEU A 939 -31.58 -48.79 8.64
N GLU A 940 -31.69 -48.29 7.41
CA GLU A 940 -30.94 -48.81 6.25
C GLU A 940 -29.43 -48.70 6.48
N TYR A 941 -28.95 -47.56 6.97
CA TYR A 941 -27.53 -47.35 7.27
C TYR A 941 -27.08 -47.99 8.59
N GLN A 942 -27.96 -48.16 9.58
CA GLN A 942 -27.65 -48.93 10.77
C GLN A 942 -27.33 -50.39 10.43
N LYS A 943 -28.04 -50.99 9.46
CA LYS A 943 -27.75 -52.34 8.95
C LYS A 943 -26.36 -52.43 8.32
N LEU A 944 -25.81 -51.33 7.80
CA LEU A 944 -24.47 -51.26 7.20
C LEU A 944 -23.34 -51.20 8.24
N ILE A 945 -23.63 -50.80 9.48
CA ILE A 945 -22.60 -50.72 10.53
C ILE A 945 -22.15 -52.12 10.95
N GLY A 946 -20.85 -52.40 10.76
CA GLY A 946 -20.25 -53.70 11.08
C GLY A 946 -20.32 -54.72 9.94
N VAL A 947 -20.86 -54.36 8.77
CA VAL A 947 -20.85 -55.19 7.56
C VAL A 947 -19.52 -55.00 6.83
N LYS A 948 -18.63 -56.00 6.88
CA LYS A 948 -17.31 -55.98 6.20
C LYS A 948 -17.38 -56.25 4.69
N CYS A 949 -18.45 -56.87 4.20
CA CYS A 949 -18.68 -57.17 2.79
C CYS A 949 -20.07 -56.69 2.35
N ILE A 950 -20.12 -55.88 1.30
CA ILE A 950 -21.33 -55.39 0.60
C ILE A 950 -22.29 -56.53 0.23
N GLU A 951 -21.75 -57.74 0.09
CA GLU A 951 -22.45 -58.98 -0.25
C GLU A 951 -23.61 -59.35 0.71
N ASN A 952 -23.63 -58.80 1.94
CA ASN A 952 -24.65 -59.08 2.95
C ASN A 952 -25.86 -58.10 2.95
N LEU A 953 -25.97 -57.20 1.98
CA LEU A 953 -27.12 -56.31 1.83
C LEU A 953 -28.36 -57.05 1.30
N GLU A 954 -29.55 -56.65 1.77
CA GLU A 954 -30.85 -57.19 1.33
C GLU A 954 -30.98 -57.24 -0.20
N MET A 955 -31.67 -58.28 -0.70
CA MET A 955 -31.93 -58.48 -2.12
C MET A 955 -32.58 -57.23 -2.73
N PRO A 956 -31.96 -56.58 -3.75
CA PRO A 956 -32.58 -55.44 -4.40
C PRO A 956 -33.81 -55.88 -5.20
N ASP A 957 -34.93 -55.18 -5.05
CA ASP A 957 -36.06 -55.31 -5.97
C ASP A 957 -35.70 -54.61 -7.29
N ILE A 958 -35.05 -55.35 -8.17
CA ILE A 958 -34.56 -54.85 -9.46
C ILE A 958 -35.71 -54.37 -10.36
N PHE A 959 -36.92 -54.89 -10.17
CA PHE A 959 -38.09 -54.47 -10.93
C PHE A 959 -38.55 -53.07 -10.48
N LYS A 960 -38.56 -52.83 -9.17
CA LYS A 960 -38.82 -51.51 -8.60
C LYS A 960 -37.76 -50.49 -9.01
N ILE A 961 -36.47 -50.86 -8.92
CA ILE A 961 -35.35 -50.00 -9.34
C ILE A 961 -35.47 -49.65 -10.82
N ASN A 962 -35.72 -50.64 -11.70
CA ASN A 962 -35.91 -50.40 -13.13
C ASN A 962 -37.09 -49.47 -13.42
N THR A 963 -38.20 -49.65 -12.71
CA THR A 963 -39.39 -48.81 -12.89
C THR A 963 -39.12 -47.36 -12.47
N GLU A 964 -38.45 -47.16 -11.35
CA GLU A 964 -38.13 -45.84 -10.80
C GLU A 964 -37.08 -45.10 -11.63
N VAL A 965 -36.01 -45.80 -12.04
CA VAL A 965 -35.00 -45.23 -12.95
C VAL A 965 -35.63 -44.85 -14.29
N LYS A 966 -36.48 -45.71 -14.85
CA LYS A 966 -37.18 -45.41 -16.11
C LYS A 966 -38.08 -44.19 -15.99
N HIS A 967 -38.85 -44.06 -14.91
CA HIS A 967 -39.69 -42.90 -14.65
C HIS A 967 -38.87 -41.60 -14.58
N ILE A 968 -37.77 -41.60 -13.82
CA ILE A 968 -36.90 -40.41 -13.67
C ILE A 968 -36.24 -40.04 -15.01
N LEU A 969 -35.80 -41.03 -15.80
CA LEU A 969 -35.23 -40.79 -17.12
C LEU A 969 -36.28 -40.24 -18.11
N GLU A 970 -37.53 -40.73 -18.07
CA GLU A 970 -38.64 -40.22 -18.89
C GLU A 970 -39.03 -38.78 -18.51
N GLU A 971 -39.12 -38.46 -17.22
CA GLU A 971 -39.36 -37.09 -16.73
C GLU A 971 -38.25 -36.14 -17.19
N TYR A 972 -37.00 -36.58 -17.06
CA TYR A 972 -35.85 -35.78 -17.46
C TYR A 972 -35.79 -35.60 -18.99
N GLU A 973 -36.17 -36.60 -19.78
CA GLU A 973 -36.29 -36.50 -21.24
C GLU A 973 -37.35 -35.46 -21.66
N VAL A 974 -38.48 -35.40 -20.95
CA VAL A 974 -39.51 -34.37 -21.15
C VAL A 974 -38.97 -32.97 -20.81
N GLU A 975 -38.21 -32.81 -19.73
CA GLU A 975 -37.59 -31.52 -19.38
C GLU A 975 -36.55 -31.07 -20.40
N LEU A 976 -35.69 -31.98 -20.85
CA LEU A 976 -34.70 -31.71 -21.90
C LEU A 976 -35.37 -31.30 -23.22
N SER A 977 -36.50 -31.91 -23.57
CA SER A 977 -37.28 -31.54 -24.77
C SER A 977 -37.84 -30.11 -24.70
N LYS A 978 -38.03 -29.57 -23.49
CA LYS A 978 -38.47 -28.19 -23.23
C LYS A 978 -37.30 -27.21 -23.03
N GLY A 979 -36.05 -27.67 -23.12
CA GLY A 979 -34.85 -26.86 -22.92
C GLY A 979 -34.50 -26.57 -21.46
N HIS A 980 -35.12 -27.26 -20.51
CA HIS A 980 -34.78 -27.15 -19.09
C HIS A 980 -33.73 -28.19 -18.71
N HIS A 981 -32.76 -27.80 -17.86
CA HIS A 981 -31.70 -28.67 -17.35
C HIS A 981 -31.79 -28.76 -15.83
N ASN A 982 -32.12 -29.95 -15.32
CA ASN A 982 -32.19 -30.22 -13.89
C ASN A 982 -31.35 -31.45 -13.48
N VAL A 983 -30.14 -31.16 -12.99
CA VAL A 983 -29.15 -32.17 -12.57
C VAL A 983 -29.64 -33.04 -11.41
N SER A 984 -30.62 -32.59 -10.62
CA SER A 984 -31.13 -33.39 -9.49
C SER A 984 -31.71 -34.72 -9.94
N ASN A 985 -32.32 -34.78 -11.13
CA ASN A 985 -32.97 -35.99 -11.61
C ASN A 985 -31.96 -37.12 -11.85
N ILE A 986 -30.83 -36.82 -12.49
CA ILE A 986 -29.75 -37.81 -12.67
C ILE A 986 -29.05 -38.13 -11.34
N LYS A 987 -28.89 -37.17 -10.43
CA LYS A 987 -28.34 -37.44 -9.08
C LYS A 987 -29.22 -38.39 -8.28
N ASN A 988 -30.54 -38.28 -8.41
CA ASN A 988 -31.47 -39.19 -7.74
C ASN A 988 -31.29 -40.64 -8.25
N ILE A 989 -31.02 -40.84 -9.54
CA ILE A 989 -30.68 -42.17 -10.08
C ILE A 989 -29.39 -42.70 -9.44
N ALA A 990 -28.36 -41.86 -9.29
CA ALA A 990 -27.13 -42.25 -8.60
C ALA A 990 -27.39 -42.68 -7.15
N GLU A 991 -28.24 -41.98 -6.42
CA GLU A 991 -28.60 -42.36 -5.04
C GLU A 991 -29.37 -43.70 -4.98
N ILE A 992 -30.27 -43.97 -5.93
CA ILE A 992 -31.04 -45.22 -6.00
C ILE A 992 -30.12 -46.42 -6.21
N VAL A 993 -29.07 -46.25 -7.01
CA VAL A 993 -28.21 -47.35 -7.48
C VAL A 993 -27.01 -47.59 -6.56
N SER A 994 -26.41 -46.56 -5.96
CA SER A 994 -25.09 -46.65 -5.30
C SER A 994 -25.05 -47.48 -4.01
N ASN A 995 -26.22 -47.76 -3.41
CA ASN A 995 -26.32 -48.44 -2.11
C ASN A 995 -26.93 -49.85 -2.18
N LYS A 996 -27.13 -50.40 -3.38
CA LYS A 996 -27.79 -51.70 -3.56
C LYS A 996 -26.79 -52.76 -4.03
N ASN A 997 -26.86 -53.95 -3.44
CA ASN A 997 -26.02 -55.07 -3.86
C ASN A 997 -26.59 -55.74 -5.11
N LEU A 998 -26.28 -55.15 -6.27
CA LEU A 998 -26.78 -55.62 -7.56
C LEU A 998 -26.19 -56.97 -8.00
N SER A 999 -25.22 -57.54 -7.25
CA SER A 999 -24.47 -58.73 -7.70
C SER A 999 -25.26 -60.02 -7.59
N ILE A 1000 -26.37 -59.95 -6.86
CA ILE A 1000 -27.31 -61.05 -6.59
C ILE A 1000 -28.53 -60.95 -7.53
N CYS A 1001 -28.68 -59.85 -8.27
CA CYS A 1001 -29.76 -59.70 -9.25
C CYS A 1001 -29.49 -60.55 -10.50
N ASP A 1002 -30.55 -61.00 -11.16
CA ASP A 1002 -30.40 -61.76 -12.40
C ASP A 1002 -29.82 -60.86 -13.51
N GLU A 1003 -28.88 -61.41 -14.26
CA GLU A 1003 -28.12 -60.70 -15.30
C GLU A 1003 -29.04 -60.04 -16.34
N LYS A 1004 -30.17 -60.69 -16.65
CA LYS A 1004 -31.16 -60.19 -17.62
C LYS A 1004 -31.81 -58.89 -17.13
N SER A 1005 -32.14 -58.79 -15.85
CA SER A 1005 -32.72 -57.59 -15.23
C SER A 1005 -31.72 -56.43 -15.12
N ILE A 1006 -30.45 -56.72 -14.88
CA ILE A 1006 -29.38 -55.70 -14.89
C ILE A 1006 -29.14 -55.21 -16.32
N CYS A 1007 -29.14 -56.11 -17.32
CA CYS A 1007 -29.09 -55.71 -18.72
C CYS A 1007 -30.25 -54.79 -19.11
N CYS A 1008 -31.46 -55.00 -18.58
CA CYS A 1008 -32.58 -54.07 -18.81
C CYS A 1008 -32.30 -52.66 -18.25
N LEU A 1009 -31.74 -52.55 -17.04
CA LEU A 1009 -31.34 -51.27 -16.46
C LEU A 1009 -30.31 -50.55 -17.33
N LEU A 1010 -29.29 -51.29 -17.75
CA LEU A 1010 -28.20 -50.79 -18.58
C LEU A 1010 -28.69 -50.35 -19.96
N GLU A 1011 -29.62 -51.10 -20.57
CA GLU A 1011 -30.24 -50.74 -21.85
C GLU A 1011 -31.15 -49.52 -21.73
N GLU A 1012 -31.83 -49.30 -20.60
CA GLU A 1012 -32.61 -48.07 -20.36
C GLU A 1012 -31.71 -46.84 -20.23
N ILE A 1013 -30.62 -46.92 -19.47
CA ILE A 1013 -29.61 -45.85 -19.37
C ILE A 1013 -29.00 -45.59 -20.76
N LYS A 1014 -28.62 -46.66 -21.48
CA LYS A 1014 -28.07 -46.59 -22.83
C LYS A 1014 -29.04 -45.92 -23.80
N ARG A 1015 -30.30 -46.36 -23.87
CA ARG A 1015 -31.34 -45.80 -24.74
C ARG A 1015 -31.54 -44.32 -24.45
N PHE A 1016 -31.65 -43.96 -23.18
CA PHE A 1016 -31.79 -42.57 -22.76
C PHE A 1016 -30.61 -41.72 -23.25
N THR A 1017 -29.37 -42.19 -23.01
CA THR A 1017 -28.17 -41.46 -23.44
C THR A 1017 -28.06 -41.31 -24.95
N HIS A 1018 -28.43 -42.36 -25.71
CA HIS A 1018 -28.40 -42.36 -27.16
C HIS A 1018 -29.43 -41.38 -27.75
N ASN A 1019 -30.69 -41.47 -27.28
CA ASN A 1019 -31.79 -40.62 -27.75
C ASN A 1019 -31.56 -39.13 -27.45
N ASN A 1020 -30.83 -38.84 -26.38
CA ASN A 1020 -30.60 -37.47 -25.90
C ASN A 1020 -29.15 -37.02 -26.05
N ALA A 1021 -28.31 -37.72 -26.82
CA ALA A 1021 -26.87 -37.45 -26.93
C ALA A 1021 -26.52 -36.02 -27.39
N SER A 1022 -27.42 -35.34 -28.11
CA SER A 1022 -27.26 -33.95 -28.55
C SER A 1022 -27.79 -32.90 -27.56
N ARG A 1023 -28.52 -33.32 -26.51
CA ARG A 1023 -29.21 -32.47 -25.53
C ARG A 1023 -28.63 -32.57 -24.11
N LEU A 1024 -27.87 -33.62 -23.81
CA LEU A 1024 -27.24 -33.83 -22.50
C LEU A 1024 -26.07 -32.87 -22.26
N TYR A 1025 -25.98 -32.38 -21.02
CA TYR A 1025 -24.89 -31.51 -20.58
C TYR A 1025 -23.73 -32.31 -19.99
N GLN A 1026 -22.60 -31.65 -19.81
CA GLN A 1026 -21.35 -32.23 -19.34
C GLN A 1026 -21.43 -32.92 -17.97
N LEU A 1027 -22.11 -32.31 -17.01
CA LEU A 1027 -22.27 -32.87 -15.67
C LEU A 1027 -23.14 -34.14 -15.68
N ASP A 1028 -24.06 -34.25 -16.65
CA ASP A 1028 -24.95 -35.40 -16.80
C ASP A 1028 -24.12 -36.65 -17.15
N TYR A 1029 -23.21 -36.53 -18.11
CA TYR A 1029 -22.29 -37.61 -18.47
C TYR A 1029 -21.42 -38.06 -17.30
N ASN A 1030 -20.93 -37.15 -16.46
CA ASN A 1030 -20.14 -37.52 -15.28
C ASN A 1030 -20.94 -38.34 -14.29
N ILE A 1031 -22.16 -37.91 -14.01
CA ILE A 1031 -23.02 -38.63 -13.08
C ILE A 1031 -23.43 -39.97 -13.71
N ILE A 1032 -23.70 -40.03 -15.01
CA ILE A 1032 -23.97 -41.28 -15.73
C ILE A 1032 -22.79 -42.25 -15.65
N PHE A 1033 -21.55 -41.80 -15.91
CA PHE A 1033 -20.37 -42.67 -15.76
C PHE A 1033 -20.18 -43.11 -14.30
N SER A 1034 -20.46 -42.25 -13.31
CA SER A 1034 -20.45 -42.66 -11.90
C SER A 1034 -21.53 -43.69 -11.56
N ILE A 1035 -22.73 -43.58 -12.15
CA ILE A 1035 -23.81 -44.56 -12.02
C ILE A 1035 -23.36 -45.90 -12.59
N LEU A 1036 -22.75 -45.91 -13.78
CA LEU A 1036 -22.21 -47.12 -14.40
C LEU A 1036 -21.14 -47.79 -13.53
N VAL A 1037 -20.25 -47.02 -12.90
CA VAL A 1037 -19.29 -47.55 -11.90
C VAL A 1037 -20.02 -48.14 -10.70
N SER A 1038 -21.01 -47.46 -10.14
CA SER A 1038 -21.81 -47.98 -9.02
C SER A 1038 -22.50 -49.30 -9.36
N ILE A 1039 -23.07 -49.44 -10.57
CA ILE A 1039 -23.66 -50.71 -11.03
C ILE A 1039 -22.58 -51.80 -11.12
N SER A 1040 -21.38 -51.45 -11.59
CA SER A 1040 -20.30 -52.41 -11.81
C SER A 1040 -19.70 -52.99 -10.52
N ASN A 1041 -19.70 -52.22 -9.44
CA ASN A 1041 -19.23 -52.67 -8.11
C ASN A 1041 -20.09 -53.81 -7.56
N GLY A 1042 -21.34 -53.91 -8.02
CA GLY A 1042 -22.25 -55.02 -7.77
C GLY A 1042 -22.58 -55.82 -9.02
N GLY A 1043 -21.77 -55.87 -10.09
CA GLY A 1043 -22.08 -56.64 -11.30
C GLY A 1043 -21.36 -57.99 -11.37
N SER A 1044 -21.87 -58.93 -12.17
CA SER A 1044 -21.06 -60.07 -12.66
C SER A 1044 -19.94 -59.60 -13.60
N ASP A 1045 -18.95 -60.44 -13.90
CA ASP A 1045 -17.90 -60.11 -14.88
C ASP A 1045 -18.47 -59.78 -16.26
N GLU A 1046 -19.53 -60.46 -16.67
CA GLU A 1046 -20.29 -60.21 -17.88
C GLU A 1046 -21.01 -58.85 -17.82
N THR A 1047 -21.58 -58.49 -16.68
CA THR A 1047 -22.16 -57.16 -16.43
C THR A 1047 -21.11 -56.07 -16.54
N ARG A 1048 -19.91 -56.27 -15.97
CA ARG A 1048 -18.79 -55.33 -16.05
C ARG A 1048 -18.31 -55.13 -17.49
N LYS A 1049 -18.25 -56.21 -18.29
CA LYS A 1049 -17.96 -56.13 -19.74
C LYS A 1049 -19.04 -55.38 -20.51
N ALA A 1050 -20.32 -55.60 -20.18
CA ALA A 1050 -21.43 -54.89 -20.79
C ALA A 1050 -21.39 -53.39 -20.47
N ILE A 1051 -21.12 -53.02 -19.20
CA ILE A 1051 -20.94 -51.64 -18.77
C ILE A 1051 -19.80 -50.96 -19.51
N LEU A 1052 -18.66 -51.64 -19.67
CA LEU A 1052 -17.55 -51.12 -20.46
C LEU A 1052 -17.96 -50.86 -21.91
N SER A 1053 -18.65 -51.81 -22.57
CA SER A 1053 -19.15 -51.62 -23.94
C SER A 1053 -20.06 -50.39 -24.05
N ILE A 1054 -21.02 -50.26 -23.13
CA ILE A 1054 -21.95 -49.13 -23.06
C ILE A 1054 -21.20 -47.82 -22.81
N GLY A 1055 -20.24 -47.81 -21.89
CA GLY A 1055 -19.40 -46.65 -21.60
C GLY A 1055 -18.61 -46.19 -22.83
N PHE A 1056 -18.07 -47.12 -23.63
CA PHE A 1056 -17.40 -46.82 -24.90
C PHE A 1056 -18.35 -46.29 -25.98
N GLU A 1057 -19.56 -46.83 -26.07
CA GLU A 1057 -20.59 -46.37 -27.00
C GLU A 1057 -21.05 -44.94 -26.66
N ILE A 1058 -21.36 -44.69 -25.39
CA ILE A 1058 -21.73 -43.36 -24.86
C ILE A 1058 -20.60 -42.34 -25.10
N TYR A 1059 -19.35 -42.74 -24.87
CA TYR A 1059 -18.19 -41.90 -25.11
C TYR A 1059 -17.94 -41.64 -26.61
N GLY A 1060 -18.15 -42.64 -27.46
CA GLY A 1060 -18.04 -42.52 -28.92
C GLY A 1060 -19.07 -41.57 -29.53
N GLU A 1061 -20.32 -41.66 -29.08
CA GLU A 1061 -21.40 -40.75 -29.49
C GLU A 1061 -21.12 -39.30 -29.09
N PHE A 1062 -20.51 -39.12 -27.92
CA PHE A 1062 -20.04 -37.83 -27.45
C PHE A 1062 -18.97 -37.23 -28.39
N LEU A 1063 -17.95 -38.01 -28.78
CA LEU A 1063 -16.90 -37.55 -29.71
C LEU A 1063 -17.44 -37.15 -31.09
N THR A 1064 -18.50 -37.82 -31.57
CA THR A 1064 -19.15 -37.45 -32.84
C THR A 1064 -19.94 -36.14 -32.77
N ASN A 1065 -20.56 -35.82 -31.62
CA ASN A 1065 -21.31 -34.58 -31.42
C ASN A 1065 -20.41 -33.36 -31.17
N GLU A 1066 -19.17 -33.54 -30.70
CA GLU A 1066 -18.20 -32.44 -30.48
C GLU A 1066 -17.87 -31.68 -31.79
N LYS A 1067 -17.84 -32.38 -32.93
CA LYS A 1067 -17.68 -31.79 -34.27
C LYS A 1067 -18.86 -30.89 -34.70
N PHE A 1068 -20.04 -31.08 -34.11
CA PHE A 1068 -21.23 -30.28 -34.38
C PHE A 1068 -21.20 -28.94 -33.61
N PHE A 1069 -20.70 -28.96 -32.35
CA PHE A 1069 -20.59 -27.76 -31.51
C PHE A 1069 -19.38 -26.87 -31.87
N SER A 1070 -18.30 -27.42 -32.43
CA SER A 1070 -17.15 -26.65 -32.89
C SER A 1070 -17.45 -25.68 -34.06
N ASN A 1071 -18.61 -25.85 -34.73
CA ASN A 1071 -19.05 -25.02 -35.86
C ASN A 1071 -19.99 -23.86 -35.48
N GLN A 1072 -20.41 -23.71 -34.21
CA GLN A 1072 -21.18 -22.55 -33.75
C GLN A 1072 -20.30 -21.50 -33.03
N LYS A 1073 -20.67 -20.22 -33.18
CA LYS A 1073 -19.86 -18.99 -33.10
C LYS A 1073 -18.90 -18.81 -31.89
N LYS A 1074 -17.85 -18.02 -32.17
CA LYS A 1074 -16.70 -17.55 -31.37
C LYS A 1074 -16.94 -16.99 -29.93
N SER A 1075 -18.15 -16.85 -29.41
CA SER A 1075 -18.39 -16.25 -28.07
C SER A 1075 -18.40 -17.23 -26.89
N LEU A 1076 -18.44 -18.55 -27.13
CA LEU A 1076 -18.39 -19.58 -26.07
C LEU A 1076 -16.98 -20.18 -25.82
N LYS A 1077 -15.90 -19.55 -26.30
CA LYS A 1077 -14.55 -20.16 -26.25
C LYS A 1077 -13.93 -20.31 -24.85
N ARG A 1078 -14.41 -19.58 -23.82
CA ARG A 1078 -13.89 -19.75 -22.45
C ARG A 1078 -14.69 -20.76 -21.62
N SER A 1079 -16.01 -20.88 -21.83
CA SER A 1079 -16.80 -21.88 -21.10
C SER A 1079 -16.55 -23.29 -21.66
N ILE A 1080 -16.36 -23.46 -22.98
CA ILE A 1080 -16.15 -24.78 -23.59
C ILE A 1080 -14.82 -25.42 -23.17
N ILE A 1081 -13.77 -24.62 -22.84
CA ILE A 1081 -12.44 -25.12 -22.45
C ILE A 1081 -12.38 -25.54 -20.98
N ASP A 1082 -13.15 -24.94 -20.07
CA ASP A 1082 -13.34 -25.45 -18.69
C ASP A 1082 -14.45 -26.49 -18.60
N GLN A 1083 -15.32 -26.55 -19.61
CA GLN A 1083 -16.38 -27.53 -19.67
C GLN A 1083 -15.81 -28.88 -20.09
N ARG A 1084 -15.02 -29.01 -21.17
CA ARG A 1084 -14.48 -30.28 -21.75
C ARG A 1084 -13.89 -31.28 -20.74
N ASP A 1085 -13.33 -30.82 -19.64
CA ASP A 1085 -12.48 -31.62 -18.75
C ASP A 1085 -13.25 -32.51 -17.79
N MET A 1086 -14.45 -32.09 -17.38
CA MET A 1086 -15.23 -32.86 -16.42
C MET A 1086 -15.67 -34.22 -17.01
N LYS A 1087 -16.12 -34.29 -18.27
CA LYS A 1087 -16.50 -35.53 -19.01
C LYS A 1087 -15.35 -36.50 -19.13
N GLU A 1088 -14.19 -35.97 -19.49
CA GLU A 1088 -12.97 -36.76 -19.67
C GLU A 1088 -12.59 -37.43 -18.35
N ILE A 1089 -12.65 -36.69 -17.24
CA ILE A 1089 -12.42 -37.21 -15.88
C ILE A 1089 -13.45 -38.30 -15.53
N GLY A 1090 -14.73 -38.10 -15.84
CA GLY A 1090 -15.78 -39.11 -15.57
C GLY A 1090 -15.56 -40.43 -16.32
N PHE A 1091 -15.21 -40.35 -17.61
CA PHE A 1091 -14.88 -41.54 -18.40
C PHE A 1091 -13.58 -42.20 -17.95
N LEU A 1092 -12.52 -41.44 -17.68
CA LEU A 1092 -11.25 -41.97 -17.17
C LEU A 1092 -11.41 -42.63 -15.80
N TYR A 1093 -12.25 -42.07 -14.92
CA TYR A 1093 -12.61 -42.68 -13.65
C TYR A 1093 -13.33 -44.03 -13.84
N MET A 1094 -14.36 -44.07 -14.68
CA MET A 1094 -15.06 -45.33 -15.00
C MET A 1094 -14.13 -46.36 -15.64
N PHE A 1095 -13.33 -45.94 -16.62
CA PHE A 1095 -12.44 -46.82 -17.34
C PHE A 1095 -11.32 -47.35 -16.44
N SER A 1096 -10.69 -46.50 -15.64
CA SER A 1096 -9.66 -46.92 -14.67
C SER A 1096 -10.21 -47.89 -13.62
N SER A 1097 -11.48 -47.74 -13.22
CA SER A 1097 -12.16 -48.63 -12.26
C SER A 1097 -12.49 -50.01 -12.86
N LEU A 1098 -12.63 -50.11 -14.18
CA LEU A 1098 -13.04 -51.33 -14.88
C LEU A 1098 -11.99 -51.91 -15.83
N ILE A 1099 -10.78 -51.36 -15.81
CA ILE A 1099 -9.70 -51.69 -16.76
C ILE A 1099 -9.32 -53.18 -16.75
N ASP A 1100 -9.56 -53.91 -15.67
CA ASP A 1100 -9.37 -55.35 -15.55
C ASP A 1100 -10.22 -56.14 -16.57
N TYR A 1101 -11.42 -55.65 -16.86
CA TYR A 1101 -12.45 -56.33 -17.64
C TYR A 1101 -12.49 -55.90 -19.11
N SER A 1102 -11.70 -54.90 -19.51
CA SER A 1102 -11.63 -54.45 -20.91
C SER A 1102 -10.97 -55.50 -21.81
N ASP A 1103 -11.53 -55.69 -23.01
CA ASP A 1103 -10.86 -56.50 -24.03
C ASP A 1103 -9.65 -55.76 -24.63
N ASN A 1104 -8.79 -56.49 -25.35
CA ASN A 1104 -7.57 -55.90 -25.94
C ASN A 1104 -7.88 -54.83 -27.01
N LYS A 1105 -9.03 -54.88 -27.69
CA LYS A 1105 -9.40 -53.95 -28.75
C LYS A 1105 -9.87 -52.62 -28.17
N GLN A 1106 -10.74 -52.67 -27.17
CA GLN A 1106 -11.20 -51.52 -26.39
C GLN A 1106 -10.02 -50.82 -25.71
N LEU A 1107 -9.13 -51.61 -25.11
CA LEU A 1107 -7.93 -51.07 -24.46
C LEU A 1107 -6.97 -50.44 -25.48
N ASN A 1108 -6.74 -51.05 -26.65
CA ASN A 1108 -5.94 -50.46 -27.72
C ASN A 1108 -6.48 -49.07 -28.13
N ASN A 1109 -7.77 -48.98 -28.43
CA ASN A 1109 -8.40 -47.73 -28.86
C ASN A 1109 -8.30 -46.64 -27.78
N THR A 1110 -8.47 -47.02 -26.52
CA THR A 1110 -8.37 -46.07 -25.39
C THR A 1110 -6.95 -45.59 -25.19
N MET A 1111 -5.97 -46.49 -25.34
CA MET A 1111 -4.56 -46.17 -25.12
C MET A 1111 -4.00 -45.30 -26.24
N GLU A 1112 -4.42 -45.51 -27.48
CA GLU A 1112 -4.11 -44.61 -28.60
C GLU A 1112 -4.76 -43.24 -28.39
N TRP A 1113 -6.03 -43.21 -27.99
CA TRP A 1113 -6.72 -41.97 -27.63
C TRP A 1113 -6.04 -41.21 -26.48
N CYS A 1114 -5.67 -41.90 -25.39
CA CYS A 1114 -4.95 -41.32 -24.25
C CYS A 1114 -3.60 -40.72 -24.66
N ILE A 1115 -2.93 -41.26 -25.68
CA ILE A 1115 -1.69 -40.69 -26.22
C ILE A 1115 -1.98 -39.47 -27.09
N ASP A 1116 -3.00 -39.52 -27.94
CA ASP A 1116 -3.35 -38.42 -28.85
C ASP A 1116 -3.77 -37.14 -28.10
N ILE A 1117 -4.36 -37.28 -26.92
CA ILE A 1117 -4.77 -36.15 -26.07
C ILE A 1117 -3.72 -35.75 -25.03
N ALA A 1118 -2.63 -36.51 -24.91
CA ALA A 1118 -1.69 -36.37 -23.79
C ALA A 1118 -1.03 -34.99 -23.69
N GLU A 1119 -0.83 -34.30 -24.81
CA GLU A 1119 -0.26 -32.94 -24.85
C GLU A 1119 -1.16 -31.88 -24.20
N HIS A 1120 -2.45 -32.18 -24.08
CA HIS A 1120 -3.50 -31.29 -23.56
C HIS A 1120 -4.03 -31.70 -22.18
N ILE A 1121 -3.42 -32.69 -21.51
CA ILE A 1121 -3.84 -33.17 -20.19
C ILE A 1121 -3.81 -32.02 -19.15
N LYS A 1122 -4.89 -31.90 -18.37
CA LYS A 1122 -4.96 -31.05 -17.17
C LYS A 1122 -4.34 -31.74 -15.95
N GLU A 1123 -3.92 -30.95 -14.97
CA GLU A 1123 -3.20 -31.40 -13.77
C GLU A 1123 -4.01 -32.47 -13.01
N ASP A 1124 -5.29 -32.19 -12.75
CA ASP A 1124 -6.16 -33.02 -11.92
C ASP A 1124 -6.48 -34.39 -12.53
N SER A 1125 -6.40 -34.58 -13.86
CA SER A 1125 -6.68 -35.86 -14.52
C SER A 1125 -5.46 -36.77 -14.66
N MET A 1126 -4.25 -36.26 -14.39
CA MET A 1126 -3.00 -37.02 -14.57
C MET A 1126 -2.95 -38.33 -13.78
N HIS A 1127 -3.54 -38.37 -12.59
CA HIS A 1127 -3.52 -39.56 -11.76
C HIS A 1127 -4.21 -40.76 -12.45
N PHE A 1128 -5.32 -40.52 -13.17
CA PHE A 1128 -6.01 -41.57 -13.95
C PHE A 1128 -5.17 -42.08 -15.13
N TYR A 1129 -4.53 -41.18 -15.88
CA TYR A 1129 -3.66 -41.57 -16.99
C TYR A 1129 -2.48 -42.43 -16.51
N VAL A 1130 -1.86 -42.01 -15.40
CA VAL A 1130 -0.79 -42.76 -14.74
C VAL A 1130 -1.27 -44.16 -14.35
N TYR A 1131 -2.45 -44.28 -13.76
CA TYR A 1131 -3.04 -45.56 -13.40
C TYR A 1131 -3.28 -46.46 -14.62
N ILE A 1132 -3.95 -45.93 -15.66
CA ILE A 1132 -4.31 -46.67 -16.89
C ILE A 1132 -3.07 -47.16 -17.63
N PHE A 1133 -2.07 -46.29 -17.84
CA PHE A 1133 -0.83 -46.66 -18.51
C PHE A 1133 -0.01 -47.65 -17.68
N SER A 1134 0.05 -47.48 -16.36
CA SER A 1134 0.76 -48.41 -15.47
C SER A 1134 0.13 -49.80 -15.47
N TYR A 1135 -1.20 -49.88 -15.36
CA TYR A 1135 -1.93 -51.13 -15.39
C TYR A 1135 -1.73 -51.89 -16.72
N SER A 1136 -1.93 -51.20 -17.84
CA SER A 1136 -1.80 -51.78 -19.18
C SER A 1136 -0.38 -52.25 -19.48
N TYR A 1137 0.63 -51.54 -18.97
CA TYR A 1137 2.03 -51.92 -19.12
C TYR A 1137 2.39 -53.21 -18.37
N ILE A 1138 1.76 -53.46 -17.23
CA ILE A 1138 2.11 -54.61 -16.37
C ILE A 1138 1.31 -55.87 -16.75
N PHE A 1139 0.03 -55.73 -17.09
CA PHE A 1139 -0.89 -56.88 -17.16
C PHE A 1139 -1.29 -57.33 -18.58
N ARG A 1140 -0.85 -56.65 -19.66
CA ARG A 1140 -1.34 -56.93 -21.03
C ARG A 1140 -0.24 -57.39 -22.01
N ASN A 1141 -0.62 -57.62 -23.27
CA ASN A 1141 0.26 -58.17 -24.31
C ASN A 1141 1.36 -57.18 -24.77
N ASP A 1142 2.34 -57.66 -25.55
CA ASP A 1142 3.52 -56.88 -25.92
C ASP A 1142 3.21 -55.64 -26.79
N TYR A 1143 2.14 -55.66 -27.58
CA TYR A 1143 1.68 -54.49 -28.35
C TYR A 1143 1.23 -53.36 -27.40
N LEU A 1144 0.33 -53.69 -26.46
CA LEU A 1144 -0.17 -52.74 -25.47
C LEU A 1144 0.92 -52.24 -24.52
N LYS A 1145 1.90 -53.08 -24.17
CA LYS A 1145 3.07 -52.65 -23.40
C LYS A 1145 3.83 -51.54 -24.08
N ASN A 1146 4.06 -51.63 -25.39
CA ASN A 1146 4.78 -50.59 -26.12
C ASN A 1146 4.03 -49.25 -26.13
N ILE A 1147 2.71 -49.28 -26.35
CA ILE A 1147 1.85 -48.08 -26.30
C ILE A 1147 1.85 -47.48 -24.89
N SER A 1148 1.64 -48.32 -23.86
CA SER A 1148 1.63 -47.89 -22.46
C SER A 1148 2.94 -47.24 -22.04
N TYR A 1149 4.08 -47.80 -22.45
CA TYR A 1149 5.39 -47.24 -22.16
C TYR A 1149 5.58 -45.87 -22.79
N ARG A 1150 5.15 -45.68 -24.04
CA ARG A 1150 5.19 -44.36 -24.71
C ARG A 1150 4.32 -43.34 -23.98
N GLY A 1151 3.14 -43.73 -23.50
CA GLY A 1151 2.28 -42.88 -22.66
C GLY A 1151 2.95 -42.47 -21.35
N LEU A 1152 3.57 -43.41 -20.63
CA LEU A 1152 4.34 -43.14 -19.41
C LEU A 1152 5.55 -42.22 -19.68
N GLU A 1153 6.28 -42.41 -20.78
CA GLU A 1153 7.38 -41.52 -21.18
C GLU A 1153 6.89 -40.11 -21.53
N LEU A 1154 5.75 -39.99 -22.21
CA LEU A 1154 5.15 -38.71 -22.55
C LEU A 1154 4.74 -37.93 -21.30
N LEU A 1155 4.12 -38.60 -20.32
CA LEU A 1155 3.82 -38.00 -19.01
C LEU A 1155 5.10 -37.51 -18.30
N ALA A 1156 6.17 -38.30 -18.34
CA ALA A 1156 7.46 -37.89 -17.77
C ALA A 1156 8.07 -36.67 -18.48
N ILE A 1157 7.90 -36.56 -19.79
CA ILE A 1157 8.32 -35.39 -20.60
C ILE A 1157 7.48 -34.17 -20.24
N ILE A 1158 6.15 -34.31 -20.14
CA ILE A 1158 5.25 -33.22 -19.74
C ILE A 1158 5.64 -32.70 -18.36
N ILE A 1159 5.91 -33.57 -17.39
CA ILE A 1159 6.42 -33.18 -16.08
C ILE A 1159 7.75 -32.43 -16.23
N LYS A 1160 8.72 -32.97 -16.97
CA LYS A 1160 10.03 -32.33 -17.11
C LYS A 1160 9.96 -30.93 -17.73
N PHE A 1161 9.12 -30.70 -18.74
CA PHE A 1161 9.03 -29.41 -19.44
C PHE A 1161 8.03 -28.43 -18.82
N LYS A 1162 6.99 -28.91 -18.13
CA LYS A 1162 5.98 -28.05 -17.47
C LYS A 1162 6.24 -27.84 -15.97
N SER A 1163 7.08 -28.63 -15.31
CA SER A 1163 7.31 -28.56 -13.85
C SER A 1163 7.98 -27.28 -13.35
N GLU A 1164 8.76 -26.58 -14.18
CA GLU A 1164 9.38 -25.31 -13.77
C GLU A 1164 8.35 -24.17 -13.67
N THR A 1165 7.19 -24.28 -14.32
CA THR A 1165 6.14 -23.23 -14.31
C THR A 1165 4.77 -23.70 -13.82
N LYS A 1166 4.50 -25.02 -13.75
CA LYS A 1166 3.25 -25.60 -13.22
C LYS A 1166 3.52 -26.87 -12.39
N LYS A 1167 3.68 -26.64 -11.09
CA LYS A 1167 3.98 -27.57 -9.98
C LYS A 1167 2.98 -28.72 -9.78
N ASP A 1168 1.72 -28.50 -10.12
CA ASP A 1168 0.60 -29.35 -9.74
C ASP A 1168 0.62 -30.71 -10.51
N TYR A 1169 1.22 -30.76 -11.70
CA TYR A 1169 1.39 -31.99 -12.49
C TYR A 1169 2.18 -33.10 -11.76
N LEU A 1170 3.30 -32.75 -11.11
CA LEU A 1170 4.12 -33.75 -10.40
C LEU A 1170 3.38 -34.33 -9.19
N TYR A 1171 2.60 -33.51 -8.48
CA TYR A 1171 1.80 -33.94 -7.35
C TYR A 1171 0.74 -34.98 -7.77
N TYR A 1172 -0.03 -34.72 -8.82
CA TYR A 1172 -1.06 -35.64 -9.29
C TYR A 1172 -0.49 -36.92 -9.92
N VAL A 1173 0.68 -36.84 -10.55
CA VAL A 1173 1.38 -38.05 -11.01
C VAL A 1173 1.80 -38.93 -9.84
N LEU A 1174 2.35 -38.33 -8.78
CA LEU A 1174 2.68 -39.07 -7.56
C LEU A 1174 1.42 -39.65 -6.90
N LEU A 1175 0.31 -38.90 -6.87
CA LEU A 1175 -0.98 -39.39 -6.37
C LEU A 1175 -1.46 -40.62 -7.16
N GLY A 1176 -1.40 -40.59 -8.49
CA GLY A 1176 -1.80 -41.72 -9.33
C GLY A 1176 -0.90 -42.95 -9.17
N ILE A 1177 0.40 -42.75 -8.94
CA ILE A 1177 1.33 -43.83 -8.60
C ILE A 1177 0.94 -44.46 -7.25
N GLN A 1178 0.65 -43.62 -6.26
CA GLN A 1178 0.25 -44.05 -4.91
C GLN A 1178 -1.02 -44.90 -4.98
N GLU A 1179 -2.07 -44.39 -5.62
CA GLU A 1179 -3.34 -45.11 -5.79
C GLU A 1179 -3.18 -46.44 -6.55
N PHE A 1180 -2.37 -46.44 -7.61
CA PHE A 1180 -2.05 -47.67 -8.36
C PHE A 1180 -1.40 -48.74 -7.48
N ILE A 1181 -0.41 -48.35 -6.67
CA ILE A 1181 0.29 -49.26 -5.75
C ILE A 1181 -0.65 -49.75 -4.65
N HIS A 1182 -1.44 -48.86 -4.07
CA HIS A 1182 -2.42 -49.18 -3.03
C HIS A 1182 -3.44 -50.21 -3.51
N ASN A 1183 -4.04 -50.00 -4.69
CA ASN A 1183 -5.06 -50.89 -5.24
C ASN A 1183 -4.50 -52.27 -5.62
N ILE A 1184 -3.28 -52.34 -6.14
CA ILE A 1184 -2.66 -53.64 -6.48
C ILE A 1184 -2.34 -54.45 -5.23
N LYS A 1185 -1.90 -53.79 -4.14
CA LYS A 1185 -1.62 -54.46 -2.87
C LYS A 1185 -2.85 -55.11 -2.24
N HIS A 1186 -4.02 -54.53 -2.45
CA HIS A 1186 -5.28 -55.03 -1.89
C HIS A 1186 -6.07 -55.89 -2.88
N SER A 1187 -5.54 -56.14 -4.08
CA SER A 1187 -6.15 -57.05 -5.06
C SER A 1187 -5.80 -58.52 -4.78
N GLU A 1188 -6.77 -59.43 -4.89
CA GLU A 1188 -6.59 -60.88 -4.63
C GLU A 1188 -5.67 -61.62 -5.63
N LYS A 1189 -5.32 -60.97 -6.74
CA LYS A 1189 -4.44 -61.55 -7.77
C LYS A 1189 -2.97 -61.35 -7.36
N ASN A 1190 -2.10 -62.36 -7.58
CA ASN A 1190 -0.63 -62.33 -7.41
C ASN A 1190 0.09 -61.28 -8.30
N SER A 1191 -0.38 -60.04 -8.25
CA SER A 1191 -0.18 -58.97 -9.22
C SER A 1191 1.01 -58.09 -8.85
N PHE A 1192 1.29 -57.94 -7.56
CA PHE A 1192 2.41 -57.15 -7.06
C PHE A 1192 3.77 -57.76 -7.46
N ASP A 1193 3.88 -59.09 -7.53
CA ASP A 1193 5.09 -59.77 -7.97
C ASP A 1193 5.45 -59.50 -9.44
N LYS A 1194 4.43 -59.30 -10.31
CA LYS A 1194 4.66 -58.92 -11.72
C LYS A 1194 5.25 -57.53 -11.88
N ILE A 1195 4.97 -56.60 -10.96
CA ILE A 1195 5.60 -55.27 -10.93
C ILE A 1195 7.10 -55.41 -10.64
N LYS A 1196 7.46 -56.27 -9.68
CA LYS A 1196 8.84 -56.49 -9.23
C LYS A 1196 9.76 -57.03 -10.33
N GLU A 1197 9.21 -57.79 -11.26
CA GLU A 1197 9.96 -58.43 -12.35
C GLU A 1197 10.12 -57.52 -13.58
N ASN A 1198 9.31 -56.46 -13.70
CA ASN A 1198 9.33 -55.56 -14.86
C ASN A 1198 10.36 -54.42 -14.73
N LYS A 1199 11.60 -54.69 -15.16
CA LYS A 1199 12.74 -53.75 -15.09
C LYS A 1199 12.48 -52.38 -15.73
N THR A 1200 11.68 -52.30 -16.78
CA THR A 1200 11.45 -51.07 -17.53
C THR A 1200 10.45 -50.16 -16.82
N TYR A 1201 9.38 -50.71 -16.22
CA TYR A 1201 8.46 -49.96 -15.37
C TYR A 1201 9.18 -49.41 -14.14
N VAL A 1202 9.98 -50.25 -13.48
CA VAL A 1202 10.79 -49.87 -12.31
C VAL A 1202 11.73 -48.71 -12.65
N LYS A 1203 12.33 -48.70 -13.85
CA LYS A 1203 13.19 -47.61 -14.32
C LYS A 1203 12.42 -46.30 -14.53
N TRP A 1204 11.18 -46.36 -15.04
CA TRP A 1204 10.30 -45.19 -15.17
C TRP A 1204 9.86 -44.66 -13.81
N LEU A 1205 9.35 -45.53 -12.93
CA LEU A 1205 8.95 -45.21 -11.57
C LEU A 1205 10.09 -44.52 -10.80
N LYS A 1206 11.30 -45.08 -10.90
CA LYS A 1206 12.51 -44.49 -10.32
C LYS A 1206 12.82 -43.08 -10.83
N ARG A 1207 12.58 -42.77 -12.11
CA ARG A 1207 12.78 -41.41 -12.65
C ARG A 1207 11.80 -40.43 -12.00
N ILE A 1208 10.52 -40.79 -11.90
CA ILE A 1208 9.48 -39.93 -11.32
C ILE A 1208 9.71 -39.72 -9.81
N LEU A 1209 9.99 -40.80 -9.06
CA LEU A 1209 10.30 -40.68 -7.63
C LEU A 1209 11.58 -39.88 -7.37
N ASN A 1210 12.58 -39.96 -8.26
CA ASN A 1210 13.77 -39.11 -8.20
C ASN A 1210 13.49 -37.64 -8.53
N PHE A 1211 12.50 -37.32 -9.37
CA PHE A 1211 12.04 -35.95 -9.58
C PHE A 1211 11.25 -35.43 -8.36
N GLY A 1212 10.35 -36.24 -7.80
CA GLY A 1212 9.57 -35.91 -6.61
C GLY A 1212 10.43 -35.68 -5.36
N SER A 1213 11.42 -36.55 -5.11
CA SER A 1213 12.33 -36.42 -3.96
C SER A 1213 13.24 -35.18 -4.03
N LYS A 1214 13.52 -34.66 -5.24
CA LYS A 1214 14.31 -33.43 -5.47
C LYS A 1214 13.45 -32.18 -5.63
N SER A 1215 12.12 -32.30 -5.57
CA SER A 1215 11.21 -31.16 -5.65
C SER A 1215 11.50 -30.19 -4.52
N ILE A 1216 11.51 -28.88 -4.78
CA ILE A 1216 11.62 -27.83 -3.75
C ILE A 1216 10.39 -27.78 -2.84
N TYR A 1217 9.27 -28.33 -3.32
CA TYR A 1217 8.00 -28.35 -2.60
C TYR A 1217 7.87 -29.57 -1.69
N TYR A 1218 7.54 -29.29 -0.43
CA TYR A 1218 7.42 -30.27 0.64
C TYR A 1218 6.46 -31.43 0.33
N GLU A 1219 5.23 -31.12 -0.11
CA GLU A 1219 4.17 -32.12 -0.36
C GLU A 1219 4.55 -33.20 -1.38
N ASN A 1220 5.31 -32.81 -2.42
CA ASN A 1220 5.78 -33.77 -3.43
C ASN A 1220 6.76 -34.77 -2.81
N ARG A 1221 7.63 -34.31 -1.90
CA ARG A 1221 8.54 -35.19 -1.16
C ARG A 1221 7.77 -36.09 -0.21
N LYS A 1222 6.81 -35.55 0.55
CA LYS A 1222 5.92 -36.34 1.43
C LYS A 1222 5.17 -37.44 0.67
N LYS A 1223 4.63 -37.12 -0.51
CA LYS A 1223 3.99 -38.13 -1.38
C LYS A 1223 4.96 -39.20 -1.86
N VAL A 1224 6.19 -38.86 -2.21
CA VAL A 1224 7.23 -39.86 -2.53
C VAL A 1224 7.48 -40.79 -1.34
N PHE A 1225 7.60 -40.27 -0.12
CA PHE A 1225 7.79 -41.09 1.07
C PHE A 1225 6.62 -42.03 1.32
N LYS A 1226 5.38 -41.54 1.23
CA LYS A 1226 4.19 -42.37 1.39
C LYS A 1226 4.09 -43.48 0.34
N ILE A 1227 4.46 -43.21 -0.91
CA ILE A 1227 4.56 -44.23 -1.97
C ILE A 1227 5.61 -45.29 -1.61
N ILE A 1228 6.76 -44.87 -1.08
CA ILE A 1228 7.85 -45.77 -0.68
C ILE A 1228 7.43 -46.65 0.50
N GLU A 1229 6.76 -46.07 1.51
CA GLU A 1229 6.17 -46.81 2.63
C GLU A 1229 5.10 -47.79 2.14
N GLU A 1230 4.20 -47.35 1.28
CA GLU A 1230 3.17 -48.19 0.68
C GLU A 1230 3.74 -49.28 -0.22
N ILE A 1231 5.03 -49.28 -0.59
CA ILE A 1231 5.67 -50.39 -1.30
C ILE A 1231 6.02 -51.54 -0.35
N ASN A 1232 6.13 -51.33 0.97
CA ASN A 1232 6.54 -52.25 2.06
C ASN A 1232 6.69 -53.74 1.68
N ASP A 1233 7.74 -54.04 0.92
CA ASP A 1233 8.31 -55.36 0.67
C ASP A 1233 9.81 -55.11 0.47
N ASN A 1234 10.63 -55.59 1.41
CA ASN A 1234 12.05 -55.29 1.52
C ASN A 1234 12.81 -55.45 0.18
N LYS A 1235 12.42 -56.39 -0.69
CA LYS A 1235 13.10 -56.63 -1.97
C LYS A 1235 12.83 -55.61 -3.07
N LEU A 1236 11.62 -55.03 -3.13
CA LEU A 1236 11.30 -53.99 -4.13
C LEU A 1236 11.81 -52.62 -3.64
N PHE A 1237 11.70 -52.37 -2.33
CA PHE A 1237 12.32 -51.23 -1.68
C PHE A 1237 13.84 -51.19 -1.91
N GLU A 1238 14.55 -52.30 -1.64
CA GLU A 1238 15.98 -52.43 -1.91
C GLU A 1238 16.32 -52.16 -3.37
N LYS A 1239 15.59 -52.72 -4.34
CA LYS A 1239 15.84 -52.46 -5.78
C LYS A 1239 15.55 -51.02 -6.19
N VAL A 1240 14.52 -50.38 -5.64
CA VAL A 1240 14.23 -48.95 -5.93
C VAL A 1240 15.32 -48.07 -5.32
N CYS A 1241 15.72 -48.33 -4.07
CA CYS A 1241 16.81 -47.65 -3.39
C CYS A 1241 18.17 -47.88 -4.08
N GLU A 1242 18.53 -49.12 -4.44
CA GLU A 1242 19.74 -49.50 -5.19
C GLU A 1242 19.88 -48.76 -6.52
N ILE A 1243 18.77 -48.30 -7.08
CA ILE A 1243 18.77 -47.64 -8.36
C ILE A 1243 18.75 -46.10 -8.16
N LEU A 1244 18.14 -45.54 -7.10
CA LEU A 1244 18.17 -44.09 -6.78
C LEU A 1244 19.61 -43.55 -6.58
N LYS A 1245 19.86 -42.29 -6.99
CA LYS A 1245 21.17 -41.61 -6.81
C LYS A 1245 21.49 -41.47 -5.32
N GLU A 1246 22.77 -41.42 -4.99
CA GLU A 1246 23.31 -41.33 -3.61
C GLU A 1246 22.66 -40.21 -2.79
N ASP A 1247 22.51 -39.01 -3.36
CA ASP A 1247 21.83 -37.87 -2.69
C ASP A 1247 20.37 -38.16 -2.31
N ALA A 1248 19.63 -38.84 -3.19
CA ALA A 1248 18.22 -39.18 -2.95
C ALA A 1248 18.10 -40.28 -1.89
N ARG A 1249 19.07 -41.20 -1.82
CA ARG A 1249 19.14 -42.20 -0.75
C ARG A 1249 19.38 -41.56 0.61
N MET A 1250 20.25 -40.55 0.70
CA MET A 1250 20.47 -39.84 1.97
C MET A 1250 19.21 -39.10 2.43
N SER A 1251 18.49 -38.42 1.53
CA SER A 1251 17.22 -37.77 1.88
C SER A 1251 16.16 -38.76 2.36
N ILE A 1252 16.10 -39.96 1.79
CA ILE A 1252 15.15 -41.02 2.18
C ILE A 1252 15.57 -41.70 3.48
N ALA A 1253 16.84 -42.05 3.64
CA ALA A 1253 17.36 -42.67 4.86
C ALA A 1253 17.16 -41.75 6.08
N LYS A 1254 17.37 -40.44 5.91
CA LYS A 1254 17.23 -39.41 6.95
C LYS A 1254 15.78 -39.05 7.30
N TYR A 1255 14.80 -39.54 6.54
CA TYR A 1255 13.37 -39.44 6.87
C TYR A 1255 12.91 -40.63 7.73
N PHE A 1256 13.50 -41.81 7.50
CA PHE A 1256 13.21 -43.03 8.27
C PHE A 1256 14.00 -43.13 9.59
N GLU A 1257 15.13 -42.42 9.70
CA GLU A 1257 15.81 -42.10 10.98
C GLU A 1257 15.09 -40.98 11.74
#